data_AF-A0A0D2BHH2-F1
#
_entry.id   AF-A0A0D2BHH2-F1
#
_cell.length_a   1.000
_cell.length_b   1.000
_cell.length_c   1.000
_cell.angle_alpha   90.00
_cell.angle_beta   90.00
_cell.angle_gamma   90.00
#
_symmetry.space_group_name_H-M   'P 1'
#
loop_
_entity.id
_entity.type
_entity.pdbx_description
1 polymer ?
#
loop_
_entity_poly.entity_id
_entity_poly.type
_entity_poly.pdbx_seq_one_letter_code
_entity_poly.pdbx_strand_id
1 'polypeptide(L)'
;MSSVKNIDFNNCQIGRPPVVGIYGVSGSGKTFVLNALKHAYGADYILVEGSEVISRLVDGGLEGFQRLDDDRKKSVRELAIRTVLADCLNDGKIAVVSGHFMLWSDEQKSMTSVWTQQDLETFTHIVYLNPPPETIRDRCLHDTAKRRPELTVDELRQWQREEEMQLRLSCYRSGIIYFTVREDSPVSGVKALLELFFHRGQDSHRREAESQLDSFIGLSTKDLASALVLDADKTLAAADSGHLFWEDVYRRHLFQTQQDYLKEIFGGPLGYTSAAFLQAALLYEELVAQNVFDEICTNVARQISLYPDVAALLARLRKDEKIATLVVTCGLRRVWEKVLEQYGLIDAVKVIGSGPISDAHVITGRVKANLVAHLQRRYHLHVVAIGDGVLDLDMFAQADRAVVVVGDQKTRSQRMEKELAAAIAGGRFAASQAVLSPGSPPRLDTGVLSLVDLNGRDFDDYILRGSPFPLINTIDFTNSRVANILATPMRDAANSGPSLRNAHWQTGRYLALFTLPDLLGIEEYMIRHVQGHHVYGNRIAQQDKALIVALMRGGEPMALGVSEILPSASFLHARTPNDITAELLHVKSTVILVDSVVNSGQTIADFICHLTVSKPAVRIIVIAGVVQDEAPARIETWCLTRPRQRIDLITLRLSQNKFTGRGGTDTGNRLYGTEILK
;
A
#
# COMPACT_ATOMS: atom_id res chain seq x y z
N MET A 1 14.33 14.55 -11.78
CA MET A 1 14.25 14.37 -10.31
C MET A 1 13.38 15.49 -9.76
N SER A 2 12.06 15.31 -9.74
CA SER A 2 11.19 16.21 -8.98
C SER A 2 11.40 15.87 -7.50
N SER A 3 11.57 16.89 -6.66
CA SER A 3 11.53 16.73 -5.21
C SER A 3 10.17 16.12 -4.86
N VAL A 4 10.12 14.81 -4.60
CA VAL A 4 8.91 14.14 -4.13
C VAL A 4 8.56 14.82 -2.81
N LYS A 5 7.53 15.66 -2.81
CA LYS A 5 6.98 16.20 -1.57
C LYS A 5 6.58 14.96 -0.76
N ASN A 6 7.18 14.78 0.41
CA ASN A 6 6.78 13.73 1.35
C ASN A 6 5.39 14.09 1.87
N ILE A 7 4.37 13.52 1.23
CA ILE A 7 2.96 13.78 1.51
C ILE A 7 2.34 12.47 2.01
N ASP A 8 1.46 12.56 3.00
CA ASP A 8 0.72 11.43 3.56
C ASP A 8 -0.50 11.04 2.71
N PHE A 9 -1.30 10.10 3.23
CA PHE A 9 -2.48 9.55 2.57
C PHE A 9 -3.54 10.60 2.21
N ASN A 10 -3.69 11.65 3.03
CA ASN A 10 -4.73 12.69 2.88
C ASN A 10 -4.19 13.95 2.20
N ASN A 11 -3.16 13.76 1.38
CA ASN A 11 -2.44 14.80 0.68
C ASN A 11 -1.83 15.89 1.59
N CYS A 12 -1.54 15.59 2.86
CA CYS A 12 -0.90 16.52 3.78
C CYS A 12 0.62 16.35 3.77
N GLN A 13 1.38 17.44 3.75
CA GLN A 13 2.84 17.35 3.87
C GLN A 13 3.20 16.71 5.22
N ILE A 14 4.05 15.68 5.21
CA ILE A 14 4.47 14.99 6.44
C ILE A 14 5.13 16.03 7.37
N GLY A 15 4.58 16.16 8.59
CA GLY A 15 5.00 17.16 9.58
C GLY A 15 4.23 18.48 9.53
N ARG A 16 3.25 18.64 8.64
CA ARG A 16 2.34 19.79 8.57
C ARG A 16 0.91 19.36 8.90
N PRO A 17 0.26 19.92 9.93
CA PRO A 17 -1.12 19.63 10.24
C PRO A 17 -2.08 20.04 9.10
N PRO A 18 -3.18 19.30 8.90
CA PRO A 18 -4.21 19.65 7.94
C PRO A 18 -4.89 20.99 8.22
N VAL A 19 -5.23 21.69 7.13
CA VAL A 19 -6.09 22.88 7.15
C VAL A 19 -7.32 22.61 6.30
N VAL A 20 -8.50 22.68 6.91
CA VAL A 20 -9.81 22.39 6.29
C VAL A 20 -10.59 23.68 6.11
N GLY A 21 -11.09 23.92 4.91
CA GLY A 21 -12.06 25.00 4.67
C GLY A 21 -13.50 24.51 4.73
N ILE A 22 -14.37 25.21 5.44
CA ILE A 22 -15.83 25.07 5.33
C ILE A 22 -16.37 26.20 4.46
N TYR A 23 -16.87 25.84 3.28
CA TYR A 23 -17.29 26.77 2.23
C TYR A 23 -18.78 26.60 1.89
N GLY A 24 -19.32 27.51 1.09
CA GLY A 24 -20.73 27.60 0.77
C GLY A 24 -21.18 29.05 0.70
N VAL A 25 -22.26 29.31 -0.02
CA VAL A 25 -22.79 30.67 -0.20
C VAL A 25 -23.23 31.30 1.13
N SER A 26 -23.47 32.61 1.14
CA SER A 26 -24.02 33.30 2.31
C SER A 26 -25.35 32.64 2.75
N GLY A 27 -25.50 32.35 4.05
CA GLY A 27 -26.69 31.65 4.59
C GLY A 27 -26.63 30.12 4.56
N SER A 28 -25.57 29.51 4.01
CA SER A 28 -25.44 28.03 3.92
C SER A 28 -25.26 27.31 5.27
N GLY A 29 -25.00 28.03 6.37
CA GLY A 29 -24.85 27.45 7.71
C GLY A 29 -23.39 27.27 8.19
N LYS A 30 -22.39 27.86 7.53
CA LYS A 30 -20.97 27.75 7.90
C LYS A 30 -20.69 28.07 9.38
N THR A 31 -21.14 29.23 9.86
CA THR A 31 -20.99 29.66 11.27
C THR A 31 -21.67 28.69 12.23
N PHE A 32 -22.85 28.17 11.87
CA PHE A 32 -23.57 27.19 12.68
C PHE A 32 -22.77 25.89 12.84
N VAL A 33 -22.23 25.36 11.73
CA VAL A 33 -21.37 24.18 11.76
C VAL A 33 -20.12 24.43 12.58
N LEU A 34 -19.42 25.55 12.34
CA LEU A 34 -18.19 25.88 13.06
C LEU A 34 -18.44 25.99 14.57
N ASN A 35 -19.54 26.62 14.98
CA ASN A 35 -19.91 26.69 16.39
C ASN A 35 -20.21 25.31 16.97
N ALA A 36 -20.92 24.44 16.25
CA ALA A 36 -21.15 23.06 16.71
C ALA A 36 -19.84 22.27 16.86
N LEU A 37 -18.86 22.49 15.97
CA LEU A 37 -17.52 21.91 16.07
C LEU A 37 -16.75 22.48 17.27
N LYS A 38 -16.87 23.78 17.56
CA LYS A 38 -16.22 24.40 18.74
C LYS A 38 -16.65 23.74 20.05
N HIS A 39 -17.94 23.40 20.16
CA HIS A 39 -18.45 22.70 21.33
C HIS A 39 -17.97 21.24 21.42
N ALA A 40 -17.76 20.58 20.28
CA ALA A 40 -17.38 19.17 20.24
C ALA A 40 -15.87 18.93 20.34
N TYR A 41 -15.05 19.79 19.73
CA TYR A 41 -13.61 19.56 19.53
C TYR A 41 -12.73 20.78 19.81
N GLY A 42 -13.23 21.79 20.54
CA GLY A 42 -12.53 23.06 20.73
C GLY A 42 -11.15 22.98 21.40
N ALA A 43 -10.83 21.86 22.09
CA ALA A 43 -9.51 21.63 22.67
C ALA A 43 -8.48 21.12 21.63
N ASP A 44 -8.95 20.32 20.66
CA ASP A 44 -8.09 19.54 19.76
C ASP A 44 -7.87 20.22 18.40
N TYR A 45 -8.73 21.20 18.05
CA TYR A 45 -8.73 21.88 16.75
C TYR A 45 -8.65 23.40 16.89
N ILE A 46 -8.04 24.05 15.90
CA ILE A 46 -8.11 25.49 15.71
C ILE A 46 -9.35 25.79 14.86
N LEU A 47 -10.40 26.32 15.49
CA LEU A 47 -11.70 26.52 14.85
C LEU A 47 -11.99 28.02 14.72
N VAL A 48 -11.89 28.57 13.51
CA VAL A 48 -11.92 30.03 13.30
C VAL A 48 -12.79 30.44 12.13
N GLU A 49 -13.49 31.57 12.27
CA GLU A 49 -14.12 32.22 11.12
C GLU A 49 -13.05 33.04 10.38
N GLY A 50 -12.95 32.92 9.06
CA GLY A 50 -11.98 33.70 8.28
C GLY A 50 -12.17 35.22 8.47
N SER A 51 -13.42 35.68 8.62
CA SER A 51 -13.73 37.08 8.94
C SER A 51 -13.23 37.52 10.31
N GLU A 52 -13.18 36.61 11.29
CA GLU A 52 -12.65 36.90 12.63
C GLU A 52 -11.14 37.12 12.58
N VAL A 53 -10.42 36.28 11.83
CA VAL A 53 -8.97 36.45 11.63
C VAL A 53 -8.66 37.75 10.89
N ILE A 54 -9.39 38.06 9.81
CA ILE A 54 -9.26 39.33 9.08
C ILE A 54 -9.51 40.52 10.01
N SER A 55 -10.55 40.48 10.84
CA SER A 55 -10.89 41.57 11.76
C SER A 55 -9.82 41.82 12.82
N ARG A 56 -8.99 40.83 13.17
CA ARG A 56 -7.86 41.00 14.09
C ARG A 56 -6.63 41.61 13.42
N LEU A 57 -6.52 41.51 12.09
CA LEU A 57 -5.36 41.97 11.32
C LEU A 57 -5.50 43.40 10.77
N VAL A 58 -6.68 44.01 10.89
CA VAL A 58 -6.97 45.33 10.32
C VAL A 58 -7.47 46.29 11.40
N ASP A 59 -6.88 47.47 11.45
CA ASP A 59 -7.36 48.55 12.32
C ASP A 59 -8.79 48.95 11.97
N GLY A 60 -9.68 49.00 12.97
CA GLY A 60 -11.11 49.20 12.76
C GLY A 60 -11.88 47.93 12.34
N GLY A 61 -11.24 46.76 12.40
CA GLY A 61 -11.87 45.46 12.22
C GLY A 61 -12.43 45.23 10.81
N LEU A 62 -13.52 44.48 10.72
CA LEU A 62 -14.14 44.12 9.44
C LEU A 62 -14.63 45.33 8.65
N GLU A 63 -15.10 46.38 9.32
CA GLU A 63 -15.49 47.64 8.65
C GLU A 63 -14.28 48.35 8.05
N GLY A 64 -13.16 48.38 8.77
CA GLY A 64 -11.89 48.87 8.25
C GLY A 64 -11.45 48.11 7.00
N PHE A 65 -11.56 46.78 7.03
CA PHE A 65 -11.26 45.92 5.88
C PHE A 65 -12.15 46.21 4.66
N GLN A 66 -13.46 46.43 4.85
CA GLN A 66 -14.39 46.69 3.76
C GLN A 66 -14.08 47.99 2.98
N ARG A 67 -13.45 48.98 3.65
CA ARG A 67 -13.06 50.27 3.05
C ARG A 67 -11.77 50.21 2.25
N LEU A 68 -11.01 49.11 2.33
CA LEU A 68 -9.79 48.93 1.55
C LEU A 68 -10.11 48.70 0.07
N ASP A 69 -9.17 49.06 -0.80
CA ASP A 69 -9.17 48.65 -2.21
C ASP A 69 -8.96 47.13 -2.37
N ASP A 70 -9.25 46.61 -3.55
CA ASP A 70 -9.27 45.17 -3.80
C ASP A 70 -7.89 44.50 -3.67
N ASP A 71 -6.80 45.20 -4.05
CA ASP A 71 -5.44 44.69 -3.91
C ASP A 71 -5.06 44.55 -2.43
N ARG A 72 -5.36 45.57 -1.61
CA ARG A 72 -5.15 45.49 -0.16
C ARG A 72 -6.03 44.44 0.51
N LYS A 73 -7.31 44.31 0.09
CA LYS A 73 -8.20 43.25 0.59
C LYS A 73 -7.62 41.87 0.30
N LYS A 74 -7.08 41.66 -0.90
CA LYS A 74 -6.39 40.42 -1.27
C LYS A 74 -5.18 40.17 -0.37
N SER A 75 -4.29 41.15 -0.19
CA SER A 75 -3.12 40.99 0.68
C SER A 75 -3.49 40.64 2.13
N VAL A 76 -4.55 41.24 2.68
CA VAL A 76 -5.04 40.92 4.03
C VAL A 76 -5.62 39.50 4.09
N ARG A 77 -6.37 39.05 3.07
CA ARG A 77 -6.88 37.66 3.01
C ARG A 77 -5.72 36.65 2.99
N GLU A 78 -4.70 36.90 2.18
CA GLU A 78 -3.50 36.07 2.11
C GLU A 78 -2.76 36.04 3.46
N LEU A 79 -2.65 37.17 4.16
CA LEU A 79 -2.07 37.22 5.50
C LEU A 79 -2.90 36.46 6.54
N ALA A 80 -4.23 36.56 6.47
CA ALA A 80 -5.14 35.88 7.39
C ALA A 80 -4.97 34.36 7.32
N ILE A 81 -5.01 33.79 6.12
CA ILE A 81 -4.87 32.34 5.96
C ILE A 81 -3.43 31.86 6.27
N ARG A 82 -2.40 32.69 6.01
CA ARG A 82 -1.02 32.43 6.49
C ARG A 82 -0.93 32.37 8.01
N THR A 83 -1.65 33.25 8.70
CA THR A 83 -1.68 33.28 10.16
C THR A 83 -2.26 31.99 10.70
N VAL A 84 -3.39 31.52 10.14
CA VAL A 84 -3.98 30.23 10.52
C VAL A 84 -3.00 29.07 10.30
N LEU A 85 -2.29 29.06 9.16
CA LEU A 85 -1.29 28.04 8.90
C LEU A 85 -0.13 28.08 9.92
N ALA A 86 0.33 29.27 10.29
CA ALA A 86 1.35 29.43 11.30
C ALA A 86 0.88 28.90 12.66
N ASP A 87 -0.36 29.20 13.06
CA ASP A 87 -0.96 28.71 14.30
C ASP A 87 -1.06 27.17 14.29
N CYS A 88 -1.49 26.58 13.17
CA CYS A 88 -1.48 25.12 12.98
C CYS A 88 -0.10 24.50 13.23
N LEU A 89 0.93 25.07 12.62
CA LEU A 89 2.29 24.56 12.71
C LEU A 89 2.86 24.71 14.13
N ASN A 90 2.55 25.82 14.82
CA ASN A 90 3.01 26.08 16.17
C ASN A 90 2.34 25.16 17.20
N ASP A 91 1.04 24.95 17.07
CA ASP A 91 0.26 24.17 18.04
C ASP A 91 0.23 22.67 17.72
N GLY A 92 0.63 22.28 16.49
CA GLY A 92 0.51 20.91 16.00
C GLY A 92 -0.94 20.46 15.80
N LYS A 93 -1.88 21.39 15.67
CA LYS A 93 -3.33 21.14 15.60
C LYS A 93 -3.89 21.31 14.20
N ILE A 94 -4.95 20.56 13.91
CA ILE A 94 -5.74 20.74 12.69
C ILE A 94 -6.52 22.05 12.78
N ALA A 95 -6.52 22.85 11.71
CA ALA A 95 -7.42 24.01 11.60
C ALA A 95 -8.65 23.69 10.76
N VAL A 96 -9.79 24.22 11.20
CA VAL A 96 -11.02 24.31 10.40
C VAL A 96 -11.42 25.77 10.31
N VAL A 97 -11.47 26.27 9.08
CA VAL A 97 -11.67 27.69 8.76
C VAL A 97 -12.93 27.84 7.93
N SER A 98 -13.87 28.68 8.35
CA SER A 98 -14.99 29.04 7.47
C SER A 98 -14.60 30.18 6.53
N GLY A 99 -14.86 30.03 5.24
CA GLY A 99 -14.50 31.01 4.22
C GLY A 99 -15.58 31.26 3.17
N HIS A 100 -15.24 32.11 2.19
CA HIS A 100 -16.06 32.40 1.02
C HIS A 100 -15.19 32.24 -0.23
N PHE A 101 -15.70 31.58 -1.26
CA PHE A 101 -15.01 31.48 -2.55
C PHE A 101 -15.44 32.62 -3.47
N MET A 102 -16.74 32.93 -3.51
CA MET A 102 -17.29 34.09 -4.20
C MET A 102 -18.07 35.00 -3.25
N LEU A 103 -18.14 36.28 -3.60
CA LEU A 103 -19.04 37.26 -2.99
C LEU A 103 -20.00 37.79 -4.05
N TRP A 104 -21.23 38.05 -3.62
CA TRP A 104 -22.25 38.70 -4.43
C TRP A 104 -22.14 40.23 -4.32
N SER A 105 -22.21 40.92 -5.45
CA SER A 105 -22.30 42.38 -5.53
C SER A 105 -23.72 42.81 -5.90
N ASP A 106 -24.40 43.49 -4.98
CA ASP A 106 -25.75 44.01 -5.22
C ASP A 106 -25.77 45.10 -6.31
N GLU A 107 -24.73 45.93 -6.38
CA GLU A 107 -24.61 47.03 -7.33
C GLU A 107 -24.44 46.54 -8.77
N GLN A 108 -23.63 45.49 -8.96
CA GLN A 108 -23.30 44.97 -10.29
C GLN A 108 -24.13 43.73 -10.66
N LYS A 109 -24.94 43.21 -9.72
CA LYS A 109 -25.61 41.90 -9.82
C LYS A 109 -24.68 40.81 -10.35
N SER A 110 -23.46 40.78 -9.82
CA SER A 110 -22.38 39.93 -10.30
C SER A 110 -21.73 39.16 -9.14
N MET A 111 -21.13 38.02 -9.49
CA MET A 111 -20.36 37.18 -8.58
C MET A 111 -18.87 37.44 -8.80
N THR A 112 -18.14 37.77 -7.74
CA THR A 112 -16.69 37.98 -7.81
C THR A 112 -15.97 36.96 -6.95
N SER A 113 -15.01 36.23 -7.52
CA SER A 113 -14.16 35.31 -6.76
C SER A 113 -13.22 36.10 -5.84
N VAL A 114 -13.13 35.66 -4.60
CA VAL A 114 -12.22 36.20 -3.58
C VAL A 114 -11.14 35.20 -3.17
N TRP A 115 -11.07 34.08 -3.89
CA TRP A 115 -10.10 33.02 -3.69
C TRP A 115 -8.70 33.46 -4.12
N THR A 116 -7.70 33.21 -3.28
CA THR A 116 -6.33 33.68 -3.44
C THR A 116 -5.37 32.55 -3.76
N GLN A 117 -4.16 32.90 -4.24
CA GLN A 117 -3.09 31.93 -4.43
C GLN A 117 -2.68 31.28 -3.10
N GLN A 118 -2.74 32.03 -2.00
CA GLN A 118 -2.41 31.51 -0.69
C GLN A 118 -3.42 30.46 -0.20
N ASP A 119 -4.69 30.58 -0.57
CA ASP A 119 -5.71 29.56 -0.24
C ASP A 119 -5.33 28.21 -0.88
N LEU A 120 -4.88 28.23 -2.15
CA LEU A 120 -4.41 27.04 -2.87
C LEU A 120 -3.22 26.34 -2.22
N GLU A 121 -2.32 27.11 -1.61
CA GLU A 121 -1.12 26.59 -0.95
C GLU A 121 -1.38 26.17 0.51
N THR A 122 -2.49 26.65 1.08
CA THR A 122 -2.80 26.48 2.49
C THR A 122 -3.75 25.32 2.75
N PHE A 123 -4.87 25.28 2.05
CA PHE A 123 -5.90 24.28 2.27
C PHE A 123 -5.45 22.91 1.79
N THR A 124 -5.81 21.91 2.60
CA THR A 124 -5.62 20.49 2.29
C THR A 124 -6.95 19.83 1.92
N HIS A 125 -8.03 20.30 2.56
CA HIS A 125 -9.38 19.81 2.38
C HIS A 125 -10.36 20.98 2.29
N ILE A 126 -11.42 20.81 1.51
CA ILE A 126 -12.57 21.72 1.42
C ILE A 126 -13.85 20.91 1.57
N VAL A 127 -14.68 21.32 2.52
CA VAL A 127 -16.05 20.83 2.68
C VAL A 127 -17.00 21.94 2.29
N TYR A 128 -17.76 21.72 1.23
CA TYR A 128 -18.73 22.68 0.70
C TYR A 128 -20.13 22.36 1.21
N LEU A 129 -20.79 23.35 1.83
CA LEU A 129 -22.17 23.22 2.31
C LEU A 129 -23.14 23.67 1.22
N ASN A 130 -23.96 22.74 0.74
CA ASN A 130 -24.90 22.97 -0.34
C ASN A 130 -26.36 22.62 0.05
N PRO A 131 -26.94 23.30 1.05
CA PRO A 131 -28.36 23.12 1.38
C PRO A 131 -29.25 23.67 0.25
N PRO A 132 -30.54 23.29 0.20
CA PRO A 132 -31.47 23.81 -0.79
C PRO A 132 -31.52 25.37 -0.81
N PRO A 133 -31.58 26.02 -1.98
CA PRO A 133 -31.66 27.47 -2.09
C PRO A 133 -32.83 28.09 -1.31
N GLU A 134 -33.94 27.37 -1.22
CA GLU A 134 -35.14 27.75 -0.46
C GLU A 134 -34.81 27.86 1.03
N THR A 135 -34.12 26.85 1.56
CA THR A 135 -33.61 26.82 2.95
C THR A 135 -32.64 27.97 3.21
N ILE A 136 -31.78 28.32 2.26
CA ILE A 136 -30.86 29.46 2.39
C ILE A 136 -31.63 30.78 2.45
N ARG A 137 -32.61 30.96 1.56
CA ARG A 137 -33.45 32.16 1.55
C ARG A 137 -34.18 32.32 2.88
N ASP A 138 -34.79 31.26 3.36
CA ASP A 138 -35.54 31.28 4.63
C ASP A 138 -34.60 31.61 5.80
N ARG A 139 -33.40 31.03 5.86
CA ARG A 139 -32.39 31.38 6.87
C ARG A 139 -31.96 32.84 6.78
N CYS A 140 -31.74 33.37 5.57
CA CYS A 140 -31.34 34.76 5.37
C CYS A 140 -32.45 35.75 5.78
N LEU A 141 -33.73 35.44 5.51
CA LEU A 141 -34.87 36.29 5.90
C LEU A 141 -35.03 36.40 7.41
N HIS A 142 -34.69 35.34 8.15
CA HIS A 142 -34.80 35.30 9.62
C HIS A 142 -33.49 35.63 10.34
N ASP A 143 -32.43 36.01 9.61
CA ASP A 143 -31.15 36.40 10.19
C ASP A 143 -31.22 37.85 10.70
N THR A 144 -31.33 38.00 12.03
CA THR A 144 -31.32 39.31 12.69
C THR A 144 -29.91 39.79 13.04
N ALA A 145 -28.88 38.94 12.89
CA ALA A 145 -27.52 39.22 13.32
C ALA A 145 -26.65 39.82 12.21
N LYS A 146 -26.94 39.54 10.94
CA LYS A 146 -26.18 40.04 9.78
C LYS A 146 -27.12 40.58 8.70
N ARG A 147 -26.77 41.71 8.09
CA ARG A 147 -27.47 42.19 6.88
C ARG A 147 -27.16 41.25 5.71
N ARG A 148 -28.20 40.64 5.14
CA ARG A 148 -28.09 39.72 3.99
C ARG A 148 -28.56 40.41 2.71
N PRO A 149 -27.92 40.14 1.55
CA PRO A 149 -28.44 40.59 0.26
C PRO A 149 -29.80 39.93 -0.01
N GLU A 150 -30.73 40.70 -0.58
CA GLU A 150 -32.05 40.19 -0.97
C GLU A 150 -31.94 39.46 -2.31
N LEU A 151 -31.77 38.15 -2.24
CA LEU A 151 -31.64 37.28 -3.41
C LEU A 151 -32.87 36.41 -3.60
N THR A 152 -33.29 36.25 -4.85
CA THR A 152 -34.30 35.26 -5.23
C THR A 152 -33.75 33.84 -5.11
N VAL A 153 -34.65 32.85 -5.05
CA VAL A 153 -34.27 31.42 -5.04
C VAL A 153 -33.45 31.05 -6.27
N ASP A 154 -33.78 31.62 -7.43
CA ASP A 154 -33.06 31.35 -8.68
C ASP A 154 -31.66 31.99 -8.71
N GLU A 155 -31.50 33.20 -8.18
CA GLU A 155 -30.18 33.83 -8.02
C GLU A 155 -29.30 33.05 -7.03
N LEU A 156 -29.85 32.59 -5.90
CA LEU A 156 -29.13 31.72 -4.96
C LEU A 156 -28.72 30.40 -5.60
N ARG A 157 -29.63 29.79 -6.36
CA ARG A 157 -29.36 28.54 -7.09
C ARG A 157 -28.26 28.73 -8.13
N GLN A 158 -28.25 29.85 -8.85
CA GLN A 158 -27.20 30.19 -9.79
C GLN A 158 -25.86 30.38 -9.07
N TRP A 159 -25.85 31.14 -7.96
CA TRP A 159 -24.63 31.36 -7.18
C TRP A 159 -24.07 30.06 -6.61
N GLN A 160 -24.89 29.20 -6.01
CA GLN A 160 -24.45 27.90 -5.49
C GLN A 160 -23.80 27.03 -6.57
N ARG A 161 -24.41 26.97 -7.77
CA ARG A 161 -23.89 26.18 -8.89
C ARG A 161 -22.54 26.68 -9.37
N GLU A 162 -22.42 28.00 -9.55
CA GLU A 162 -21.19 28.61 -10.05
C GLU A 162 -20.05 28.49 -9.02
N GLU A 163 -20.34 28.76 -7.74
CA GLU A 163 -19.38 28.64 -6.65
C GLU A 163 -18.90 27.19 -6.48
N GLU A 164 -19.84 26.22 -6.42
CA GLU A 164 -19.51 24.80 -6.29
C GLU A 164 -18.63 24.30 -7.44
N MET A 165 -19.03 24.61 -8.67
CA MET A 165 -18.31 24.16 -9.88
C MET A 165 -16.88 24.71 -9.88
N GLN A 166 -16.71 26.03 -9.74
CA GLN A 166 -15.39 26.66 -9.81
C GLN A 166 -14.49 26.26 -8.63
N LEU A 167 -15.04 26.19 -7.41
CA LEU A 167 -14.27 25.80 -6.23
C LEU A 167 -13.80 24.34 -6.33
N ARG A 168 -14.67 23.41 -6.73
CA ARG A 168 -14.32 22.00 -6.92
C ARG A 168 -13.17 21.83 -7.93
N LEU A 169 -13.27 22.50 -9.08
CA LEU A 169 -12.20 22.44 -10.09
C LEU A 169 -10.91 23.06 -9.60
N SER A 170 -10.99 24.18 -8.89
CA SER A 170 -9.82 24.82 -8.29
C SER A 170 -9.14 23.88 -7.29
N CYS A 171 -9.93 23.12 -6.52
CA CYS A 171 -9.43 22.11 -5.60
C CYS A 171 -8.71 20.97 -6.32
N TYR A 172 -9.35 20.32 -7.31
CA TYR A 172 -8.74 19.22 -8.05
C TYR A 172 -7.44 19.64 -8.76
N ARG A 173 -7.43 20.82 -9.38
CA ARG A 173 -6.25 21.37 -10.07
C ARG A 173 -5.11 21.77 -9.15
N SER A 174 -5.36 21.84 -7.84
CA SER A 174 -4.38 22.27 -6.84
C SER A 174 -4.04 21.18 -5.83
N GLY A 175 -4.64 19.98 -5.98
CA GLY A 175 -4.41 18.87 -5.07
C GLY A 175 -5.16 18.99 -3.74
N ILE A 176 -6.31 19.65 -3.70
CA ILE A 176 -7.10 19.80 -2.49
C ILE A 176 -8.23 18.78 -2.52
N ILE A 177 -8.40 18.02 -1.42
CA ILE A 177 -9.51 17.07 -1.29
C ILE A 177 -10.80 17.88 -1.09
N TYR A 178 -11.84 17.56 -1.84
CA TYR A 178 -13.09 18.28 -1.90
C TYR A 178 -14.28 17.34 -1.68
N PHE A 179 -15.26 17.78 -0.90
CA PHE A 179 -16.55 17.10 -0.77
C PHE A 179 -17.71 18.08 -0.53
N THR A 180 -18.88 17.81 -1.13
CA THR A 180 -20.09 18.59 -0.89
C THR A 180 -21.03 17.89 0.10
N VAL A 181 -21.46 18.58 1.15
CA VAL A 181 -22.51 18.15 2.09
C VAL A 181 -23.84 18.78 1.68
N ARG A 182 -24.82 17.94 1.34
CA ARG A 182 -26.17 18.37 0.88
C ARG A 182 -27.27 18.22 1.93
N GLU A 183 -26.94 17.78 3.13
CA GLU A 183 -27.90 17.58 4.23
C GLU A 183 -28.42 18.90 4.82
N ASP A 184 -29.68 18.93 5.23
CA ASP A 184 -30.28 20.09 5.91
C ASP A 184 -29.62 20.40 7.26
N SER A 185 -29.12 19.35 7.95
CA SER A 185 -28.33 19.40 9.18
C SER A 185 -26.88 18.97 8.90
N PRO A 186 -26.02 19.88 8.37
CA PRO A 186 -24.69 19.51 7.88
C PRO A 186 -23.68 19.11 8.97
N VAL A 187 -23.99 19.28 10.25
CA VAL A 187 -23.05 19.06 11.35
C VAL A 187 -22.58 17.60 11.41
N SER A 188 -23.49 16.63 11.33
CA SER A 188 -23.16 15.20 11.35
C SER A 188 -22.26 14.81 10.18
N GLY A 189 -22.64 15.21 8.96
CA GLY A 189 -21.84 14.94 7.76
C GLY A 189 -20.44 15.54 7.84
N VAL A 190 -20.32 16.80 8.28
CA VAL A 190 -19.00 17.45 8.45
C VAL A 190 -18.16 16.72 9.50
N LYS A 191 -18.75 16.31 10.64
CA LYS A 191 -18.02 15.54 11.66
C LYS A 191 -17.49 14.21 11.12
N ALA A 192 -18.34 13.45 10.42
CA ALA A 192 -17.94 12.18 9.81
C ALA A 192 -16.80 12.35 8.79
N LEU A 193 -16.82 13.45 8.02
CA LEU A 193 -15.74 13.77 7.09
C LEU A 193 -14.44 14.13 7.81
N LEU A 194 -14.48 14.91 8.88
CA LEU A 194 -13.28 15.20 9.68
C LEU A 194 -12.70 13.92 10.30
N GLU A 195 -13.54 13.01 10.80
CA GLU A 195 -13.10 11.70 11.29
C GLU A 195 -12.49 10.85 10.17
N LEU A 196 -13.09 10.84 8.98
CA LEU A 196 -12.54 10.17 7.80
C LEU A 196 -11.17 10.75 7.43
N PHE A 197 -11.03 12.07 7.34
CA PHE A 197 -9.79 12.72 6.91
C PHE A 197 -8.66 12.62 7.92
N PHE A 198 -8.93 12.45 9.22
CA PHE A 198 -7.89 12.55 10.26
C PHE A 198 -7.70 11.29 11.09
N HIS A 199 -8.66 10.37 11.06
CA HIS A 199 -8.56 9.11 11.78
C HIS A 199 -8.54 7.90 10.85
N ARG A 200 -8.87 8.06 9.56
CA ARG A 200 -8.57 7.07 8.53
C ARG A 200 -7.38 7.51 7.69
N GLY A 201 -6.42 6.60 7.55
CA GLY A 201 -5.18 6.81 6.81
C GLY A 201 -4.75 5.54 6.10
N GLN A 202 -3.53 5.53 5.56
CA GLN A 202 -3.06 4.40 4.77
C GLN A 202 -3.10 3.06 5.54
N ASP A 203 -2.76 3.09 6.84
CA ASP A 203 -2.79 1.90 7.68
C ASP A 203 -4.20 1.42 8.03
N SER A 204 -5.18 2.32 8.18
CA SER A 204 -6.55 1.88 8.44
C SER A 204 -7.14 1.19 7.21
N HIS A 205 -6.96 1.76 6.01
CA HIS A 205 -7.43 1.12 4.78
C HIS A 205 -6.72 -0.21 4.48
N ARG A 206 -5.42 -0.30 4.78
CA ARG A 206 -4.68 -1.57 4.72
C ARG A 206 -5.32 -2.60 5.66
N ARG A 207 -5.54 -2.25 6.94
CA ARG A 207 -6.14 -3.16 7.93
C ARG A 207 -7.56 -3.58 7.57
N GLU A 208 -8.37 -2.65 7.07
CA GLU A 208 -9.73 -2.94 6.61
C GLU A 208 -9.72 -3.94 5.43
N ALA A 209 -8.87 -3.72 4.42
CA ALA A 209 -8.73 -4.63 3.29
C ALA A 209 -8.15 -5.99 3.70
N GLU A 210 -7.17 -6.01 4.61
CA GLU A 210 -6.63 -7.25 5.21
C GLU A 210 -7.71 -8.01 5.99
N SER A 211 -8.55 -7.32 6.75
CA SER A 211 -9.67 -7.93 7.46
C SER A 211 -10.71 -8.51 6.50
N GLN A 212 -10.97 -7.85 5.37
CA GLN A 212 -11.86 -8.39 4.33
C GLN A 212 -11.25 -9.63 3.70
N LEU A 213 -9.96 -9.60 3.37
CA LEU A 213 -9.20 -10.76 2.88
C LEU A 213 -9.25 -11.92 3.88
N ASP A 214 -9.05 -11.64 5.17
CA ASP A 214 -9.10 -12.64 6.23
C ASP A 214 -10.49 -13.29 6.33
N SER A 215 -11.56 -12.52 6.08
CA SER A 215 -12.91 -13.09 6.02
C SER A 215 -13.08 -14.05 4.84
N PHE A 216 -12.40 -13.82 3.72
CA PHE A 216 -12.48 -14.69 2.55
C PHE A 216 -11.64 -15.96 2.69
N ILE A 217 -10.44 -15.84 3.25
CA ILE A 217 -9.52 -16.97 3.39
C ILE A 217 -9.75 -17.73 4.70
N GLY A 218 -9.97 -17.03 5.81
CA GLY A 218 -10.13 -17.60 7.14
C GLY A 218 -11.41 -18.42 7.34
N LEU A 219 -12.44 -18.20 6.51
CA LEU A 219 -13.65 -19.02 6.48
C LEU A 219 -13.50 -20.29 5.62
N SER A 220 -12.40 -20.42 4.86
CA SER A 220 -12.15 -21.57 4.01
C SER A 220 -11.73 -22.78 4.85
N THR A 221 -12.45 -23.89 4.72
CA THR A 221 -12.00 -25.21 5.24
C THR A 221 -10.96 -25.87 4.34
N LYS A 222 -10.59 -25.23 3.22
CA LYS A 222 -9.69 -25.79 2.21
C LYS A 222 -8.23 -25.66 2.62
N ASP A 223 -7.46 -26.72 2.35
CA ASP A 223 -6.00 -26.73 2.47
C ASP A 223 -5.38 -26.00 1.26
N LEU A 224 -5.38 -24.67 1.34
CA LEU A 224 -4.89 -23.79 0.28
C LEU A 224 -3.36 -23.85 0.20
N ALA A 225 -2.84 -23.98 -1.02
CA ALA A 225 -1.40 -23.97 -1.31
C ALA A 225 -0.96 -22.70 -2.05
N SER A 226 -1.85 -22.14 -2.89
CA SER A 226 -1.56 -20.95 -3.68
C SER A 226 -2.70 -19.93 -3.62
N ALA A 227 -2.38 -18.68 -3.94
CA ALA A 227 -3.36 -17.65 -4.24
C ALA A 227 -3.06 -17.00 -5.61
N LEU A 228 -4.09 -16.85 -6.44
CA LEU A 228 -4.08 -16.05 -7.64
C LEU A 228 -4.73 -14.70 -7.35
N VAL A 229 -3.95 -13.63 -7.45
CA VAL A 229 -4.39 -12.25 -7.23
C VAL A 229 -4.40 -11.54 -8.58
N LEU A 230 -5.57 -11.10 -9.04
CA LEU A 230 -5.74 -10.43 -10.32
C LEU A 230 -6.14 -8.97 -10.10
N ASP A 231 -5.54 -8.06 -10.84
CA ASP A 231 -6.19 -6.77 -11.11
C ASP A 231 -7.44 -6.97 -12.00
N ALA A 232 -8.28 -5.94 -12.10
CA ALA A 232 -9.55 -6.04 -12.79
C ALA A 232 -9.56 -5.33 -14.16
N ASP A 233 -9.59 -4.00 -14.17
CA ASP A 233 -9.64 -3.19 -15.40
C ASP A 233 -8.42 -3.49 -16.28
N LYS A 234 -8.62 -3.64 -17.60
CA LYS A 234 -7.57 -3.99 -18.59
C LYS A 234 -6.83 -5.32 -18.34
N THR A 235 -7.10 -6.00 -17.23
CA THR A 235 -6.53 -7.29 -16.85
C THR A 235 -7.51 -8.43 -17.11
N LEU A 236 -8.72 -8.35 -16.54
CA LEU A 236 -9.77 -9.35 -16.74
C LEU A 236 -10.53 -9.15 -18.06
N ALA A 237 -10.65 -7.90 -18.51
CA ALA A 237 -11.31 -7.50 -19.74
C ALA A 237 -10.61 -6.29 -20.35
N ALA A 238 -10.82 -6.04 -21.65
CA ALA A 238 -10.29 -4.86 -22.33
C ALA A 238 -10.95 -3.54 -21.86
N ALA A 239 -12.03 -3.60 -21.10
CA ALA A 239 -12.79 -2.44 -20.66
C ALA A 239 -12.11 -1.70 -19.49
N ASP A 240 -12.44 -0.42 -19.35
CA ASP A 240 -12.18 0.39 -18.17
C ASP A 240 -13.54 0.67 -17.50
N SER A 241 -13.79 -0.01 -16.38
CA SER A 241 -15.06 0.06 -15.66
C SER A 241 -15.36 1.46 -15.14
N GLY A 242 -14.32 2.20 -14.72
CA GLY A 242 -14.45 3.58 -14.24
C GLY A 242 -14.89 4.51 -15.37
N HIS A 243 -14.27 4.40 -16.54
CA HIS A 243 -14.65 5.17 -17.73
C HIS A 243 -16.09 4.90 -18.16
N LEU A 244 -16.48 3.62 -18.29
CA LEU A 244 -17.84 3.23 -18.67
C LEU A 244 -18.88 3.69 -17.65
N PHE A 245 -18.55 3.65 -16.35
CA PHE A 245 -19.42 4.14 -15.30
C PHE A 245 -19.72 5.63 -15.47
N TRP A 246 -18.68 6.44 -15.64
CA TRP A 246 -18.88 7.89 -15.81
C TRP A 246 -19.54 8.23 -17.15
N GLU A 247 -19.27 7.49 -18.22
CA GLU A 247 -20.01 7.64 -19.48
C GLU A 247 -21.52 7.45 -19.30
N ASP A 248 -21.93 6.41 -18.55
CA ASP A 248 -23.35 6.15 -18.25
C ASP A 248 -23.95 7.24 -17.36
N VAL A 249 -23.21 7.73 -16.36
CA VAL A 249 -23.61 8.88 -15.52
C VAL A 249 -23.89 10.12 -16.38
N TYR A 250 -22.98 10.46 -17.30
CA TYR A 250 -23.14 11.63 -18.18
C TYR A 250 -24.30 11.45 -19.16
N ARG A 251 -24.47 10.25 -19.73
CA ARG A 251 -25.56 9.92 -20.66
C ARG A 251 -26.94 10.06 -20.01
N ARG A 252 -27.04 9.77 -18.71
CA ARG A 252 -28.28 9.92 -17.93
C ARG A 252 -28.53 11.35 -17.44
N HIS A 253 -27.62 12.29 -17.70
CA HIS A 253 -27.71 13.68 -17.23
C HIS A 253 -27.94 13.80 -15.71
N LEU A 254 -27.34 12.90 -14.93
CA LEU A 254 -27.54 12.86 -13.47
C LEU A 254 -26.98 14.11 -12.77
N PHE A 255 -26.03 14.82 -13.40
CA PHE A 255 -25.51 16.11 -12.93
C PHE A 255 -25.35 17.10 -14.08
N GLN A 256 -25.35 18.40 -13.74
CA GLN A 256 -25.46 19.49 -14.71
C GLN A 256 -24.17 19.77 -15.50
N THR A 257 -23.03 19.23 -15.06
CA THR A 257 -21.71 19.48 -15.66
C THR A 257 -21.24 18.28 -16.50
N GLN A 258 -20.92 18.52 -17.78
CA GLN A 258 -20.31 17.52 -18.68
C GLN A 258 -18.79 17.35 -18.48
N GLN A 259 -18.26 17.73 -17.32
CA GLN A 259 -16.83 17.78 -17.10
C GLN A 259 -16.31 16.48 -16.51
N ASP A 260 -15.22 15.95 -17.09
CA ASP A 260 -14.59 14.71 -16.64
C ASP A 260 -13.79 14.92 -15.35
N TYR A 261 -14.47 14.78 -14.21
CA TYR A 261 -13.85 14.98 -12.89
C TYR A 261 -12.76 13.96 -12.57
N LEU A 262 -12.87 12.70 -13.03
CA LEU A 262 -11.79 11.74 -12.80
C LEU A 262 -10.52 12.16 -13.53
N LYS A 263 -10.64 12.68 -14.74
CA LYS A 263 -9.49 13.20 -15.48
C LYS A 263 -8.84 14.39 -14.77
N GLU A 264 -9.63 15.28 -14.17
CA GLU A 264 -9.08 16.40 -13.38
C GLU A 264 -8.40 15.90 -12.08
N ILE A 265 -8.95 14.88 -11.42
CA ILE A 265 -8.37 14.28 -10.20
C ILE A 265 -7.04 13.58 -10.50
N PHE A 266 -7.05 12.61 -11.43
CA PHE A 266 -5.87 11.79 -11.73
C PHE A 266 -4.86 12.48 -12.65
N GLY A 267 -5.30 13.45 -13.46
CA GLY A 267 -4.44 14.29 -14.29
C GLY A 267 -3.90 15.53 -13.57
N GLY A 268 -4.49 15.89 -12.44
CA GLY A 268 -4.05 17.01 -11.60
C GLY A 268 -2.88 16.66 -10.66
N PRO A 269 -2.56 17.55 -9.70
CA PRO A 269 -1.45 17.36 -8.76
C PRO A 269 -1.57 16.13 -7.84
N LEU A 270 -2.79 15.62 -7.63
CA LEU A 270 -3.00 14.38 -6.87
C LEU A 270 -2.43 13.16 -7.62
N GLY A 271 -2.37 13.19 -8.96
CA GLY A 271 -1.86 12.09 -9.77
C GLY A 271 -2.54 10.76 -9.43
N TYR A 272 -1.75 9.71 -9.28
CA TYR A 272 -2.20 8.38 -8.84
C TYR A 272 -1.81 8.10 -7.39
N THR A 273 -1.93 9.10 -6.52
CA THR A 273 -1.67 8.96 -5.08
C THR A 273 -2.89 8.38 -4.35
N SER A 274 -2.70 7.97 -3.11
CA SER A 274 -3.80 7.49 -2.27
C SER A 274 -4.90 8.53 -2.07
N ALA A 275 -4.54 9.82 -1.97
CA ALA A 275 -5.49 10.92 -1.91
C ALA A 275 -6.36 11.04 -3.17
N ALA A 276 -5.81 10.73 -4.35
CA ALA A 276 -6.59 10.70 -5.59
C ALA A 276 -7.67 9.61 -5.56
N PHE A 277 -7.33 8.42 -5.07
CA PHE A 277 -8.30 7.33 -4.93
C PHE A 277 -9.34 7.59 -3.84
N LEU A 278 -8.96 8.23 -2.72
CA LEU A 278 -9.91 8.72 -1.72
C LEU A 278 -10.86 9.75 -2.34
N GLN A 279 -10.35 10.73 -3.07
CA GLN A 279 -11.16 11.73 -3.76
C GLN A 279 -12.13 11.11 -4.77
N ALA A 280 -11.72 10.07 -5.49
CA ALA A 280 -12.60 9.33 -6.38
C ALA A 280 -13.72 8.60 -5.61
N ALA A 281 -13.40 7.92 -4.50
CA ALA A 281 -14.38 7.26 -3.63
C ALA A 281 -15.43 8.26 -3.08
N LEU A 282 -14.95 9.42 -2.64
CA LEU A 282 -15.78 10.55 -2.21
C LEU A 282 -16.68 11.06 -3.33
N LEU A 283 -16.17 11.14 -4.56
CA LEU A 283 -16.96 11.57 -5.71
C LEU A 283 -18.11 10.60 -6.04
N TYR A 284 -17.87 9.29 -5.93
CA TYR A 284 -18.92 8.28 -6.11
C TYR A 284 -20.01 8.38 -5.03
N GLU A 285 -19.60 8.55 -3.76
CA GLU A 285 -20.50 8.74 -2.62
C GLU A 285 -21.35 10.00 -2.77
N GLU A 286 -20.74 11.10 -3.20
CA GLU A 286 -21.38 12.41 -3.24
C GLU A 286 -22.41 12.52 -4.37
N LEU A 287 -22.05 12.04 -5.55
CA LEU A 287 -22.84 12.30 -6.73
C LEU A 287 -23.96 11.25 -6.86
N VAL A 288 -23.67 9.97 -6.69
CA VAL A 288 -24.62 8.93 -7.08
C VAL A 288 -25.27 8.30 -5.85
N ALA A 289 -26.58 8.50 -5.70
CA ALA A 289 -27.37 7.81 -4.68
C ALA A 289 -27.18 6.28 -4.80
N GLN A 290 -27.13 5.57 -3.67
CA GLN A 290 -26.71 4.17 -3.61
C GLN A 290 -27.51 3.23 -4.54
N ASN A 291 -28.82 3.43 -4.67
CA ASN A 291 -29.68 2.67 -5.57
C ASN A 291 -29.36 2.92 -7.05
N VAL A 292 -29.10 4.17 -7.42
CA VAL A 292 -28.69 4.56 -8.77
C VAL A 292 -27.29 4.03 -9.07
N PHE A 293 -26.39 4.05 -8.08
CA PHE A 293 -25.03 3.55 -8.21
C PHE A 293 -25.02 2.05 -8.56
N ASP A 294 -25.82 1.23 -7.86
CA ASP A 294 -25.93 -0.21 -8.15
C ASP A 294 -26.55 -0.48 -9.53
N GLU A 295 -27.52 0.35 -9.95
CA GLU A 295 -28.14 0.26 -11.27
C GLU A 295 -27.13 0.56 -12.40
N ILE A 296 -26.34 1.63 -12.26
CA ILE A 296 -25.26 1.96 -13.21
C ILE A 296 -24.25 0.82 -13.24
N CYS A 297 -23.81 0.32 -12.08
CA CYS A 297 -22.89 -0.81 -12.03
C CYS A 297 -23.42 -2.03 -12.79
N THR A 298 -24.73 -2.29 -12.72
CA THR A 298 -25.39 -3.36 -13.46
C THR A 298 -25.35 -3.13 -14.96
N ASN A 299 -25.62 -1.91 -15.42
CA ASN A 299 -25.59 -1.58 -16.84
C ASN A 299 -24.16 -1.55 -17.41
N VAL A 300 -23.18 -1.09 -16.63
CA VAL A 300 -21.77 -1.15 -16.99
C VAL A 300 -21.30 -2.60 -17.08
N ALA A 301 -21.62 -3.44 -16.10
CA ALA A 301 -21.21 -4.85 -16.10
C ALA A 301 -21.70 -5.59 -17.36
N ARG A 302 -22.90 -5.30 -17.86
CA ARG A 302 -23.44 -5.90 -19.11
C ARG A 302 -22.66 -5.53 -20.38
N GLN A 303 -21.87 -4.45 -20.32
CA GLN A 303 -21.03 -3.99 -21.44
C GLN A 303 -19.62 -4.58 -21.39
N ILE A 304 -19.26 -5.27 -20.31
CA ILE A 304 -17.92 -5.80 -20.09
C ILE A 304 -17.91 -7.30 -20.38
N SER A 305 -17.08 -7.70 -21.34
CA SER A 305 -16.80 -9.11 -21.63
C SER A 305 -15.39 -9.46 -21.16
N LEU A 306 -15.26 -10.54 -20.38
CA LEU A 306 -13.96 -11.08 -19.99
C LEU A 306 -13.16 -11.52 -21.22
N TYR A 307 -11.84 -11.40 -21.13
CA TYR A 307 -10.96 -12.07 -22.10
C TYR A 307 -11.25 -13.58 -22.08
N PRO A 308 -11.37 -14.25 -23.25
CA PRO A 308 -11.68 -15.68 -23.30
C PRO A 308 -10.73 -16.54 -22.47
N ASP A 309 -9.44 -16.25 -22.53
CA ASP A 309 -8.39 -16.95 -21.77
C ASP A 309 -8.53 -16.77 -20.26
N VAL A 310 -8.91 -15.57 -19.81
CA VAL A 310 -9.15 -15.29 -18.39
C VAL A 310 -10.41 -15.99 -17.92
N ALA A 311 -11.49 -15.95 -18.71
CA ALA A 311 -12.72 -16.67 -18.38
C ALA A 311 -12.49 -18.18 -18.27
N ALA A 312 -11.71 -18.77 -19.20
CA ALA A 312 -11.32 -20.17 -19.17
C ALA A 312 -10.48 -20.52 -17.93
N LEU A 313 -9.50 -19.68 -17.59
CA LEU A 313 -8.68 -19.82 -16.40
C LEU A 313 -9.54 -19.82 -15.12
N LEU A 314 -10.40 -18.81 -14.94
CA LEU A 314 -11.23 -18.69 -13.74
C LEU A 314 -12.25 -19.83 -13.62
N ALA A 315 -12.86 -20.27 -14.73
CA ALA A 315 -13.76 -21.41 -14.75
C ALA A 315 -13.06 -22.72 -14.37
N ARG A 316 -11.78 -22.87 -14.73
CA ARG A 316 -10.95 -24.01 -14.33
C ARG A 316 -10.58 -23.95 -12.85
N LEU A 317 -10.14 -22.80 -12.36
CA LEU A 317 -9.76 -22.59 -10.96
C LEU A 317 -10.95 -22.69 -9.99
N ARG A 318 -12.17 -22.43 -10.44
CA ARG A 318 -13.40 -22.67 -9.66
C ARG A 318 -13.49 -24.10 -9.11
N LYS A 319 -12.88 -25.09 -9.79
CA LYS A 319 -12.87 -26.50 -9.39
C LYS A 319 -11.60 -26.90 -8.61
N ASP A 320 -10.60 -26.04 -8.50
CA ASP A 320 -9.36 -26.32 -7.78
C ASP A 320 -9.47 -25.84 -6.33
N GLU A 321 -9.54 -26.79 -5.39
CA GLU A 321 -9.68 -26.45 -3.97
C GLU A 321 -8.39 -25.95 -3.33
N LYS A 322 -7.25 -26.05 -4.01
CA LYS A 322 -5.95 -25.63 -3.46
C LYS A 322 -5.57 -24.20 -3.79
N ILE A 323 -6.37 -23.50 -4.61
CA ILE A 323 -6.05 -22.17 -5.12
C ILE A 323 -7.13 -21.18 -4.71
N ALA A 324 -6.76 -20.18 -3.92
CA ALA A 324 -7.62 -19.04 -3.66
C ALA A 324 -7.56 -18.08 -4.86
N THR A 325 -8.71 -17.61 -5.35
CA THR A 325 -8.75 -16.66 -6.48
C THR A 325 -9.38 -15.34 -6.03
N LEU A 326 -8.62 -14.26 -6.17
CA LEU A 326 -8.94 -12.94 -5.67
C LEU A 326 -8.78 -11.91 -6.77
N VAL A 327 -9.78 -11.05 -6.94
CA VAL A 327 -9.67 -9.82 -7.73
C VAL A 327 -9.41 -8.68 -6.76
N VAL A 328 -8.31 -7.96 -6.94
CA VAL A 328 -7.95 -6.79 -6.13
C VAL A 328 -7.78 -5.60 -7.07
N THR A 329 -8.71 -4.64 -7.03
CA THR A 329 -8.77 -3.53 -7.99
C THR A 329 -8.78 -2.17 -7.31
N CYS A 330 -8.11 -1.19 -7.91
CA CYS A 330 -8.28 0.21 -7.51
C CYS A 330 -9.61 0.80 -8.00
N GLY A 331 -10.25 0.15 -8.98
CA GLY A 331 -11.51 0.55 -9.59
C GLY A 331 -12.74 0.05 -8.84
N LEU A 332 -13.88 0.01 -9.52
CA LEU A 332 -15.20 -0.20 -8.93
C LEU A 332 -15.48 -1.68 -8.60
N ARG A 333 -15.33 -2.06 -7.32
CA ARG A 333 -15.62 -3.41 -6.80
C ARG A 333 -16.96 -3.93 -7.30
N ARG A 334 -18.01 -3.12 -7.18
CA ARG A 334 -19.38 -3.53 -7.45
C ARG A 334 -19.65 -3.86 -8.92
N VAL A 335 -18.96 -3.21 -9.85
CA VAL A 335 -19.02 -3.56 -11.28
C VAL A 335 -18.44 -4.96 -11.48
N TRP A 336 -17.27 -5.22 -10.92
CA TRP A 336 -16.56 -6.48 -11.08
C TRP A 336 -17.25 -7.66 -10.41
N GLU A 337 -17.89 -7.45 -9.26
CA GLU A 337 -18.79 -8.46 -8.66
C GLU A 337 -19.91 -8.86 -9.63
N LYS A 338 -20.57 -7.89 -10.26
CA LYS A 338 -21.65 -8.14 -11.23
C LYS A 338 -21.15 -8.76 -12.52
N VAL A 339 -19.94 -8.40 -12.99
CA VAL A 339 -19.31 -9.08 -14.14
C VAL A 339 -19.06 -10.55 -13.80
N LEU A 340 -18.45 -10.85 -12.65
CA LEU A 340 -18.19 -12.24 -12.24
C LEU A 340 -19.48 -13.03 -12.01
N GLU A 341 -20.54 -12.39 -11.52
CA GLU A 341 -21.87 -13.00 -11.37
C GLU A 341 -22.45 -13.43 -12.73
N GLN A 342 -22.32 -12.62 -13.79
CA GLN A 342 -22.77 -12.97 -15.14
C GLN A 342 -22.08 -14.22 -15.71
N TYR A 343 -20.84 -14.47 -15.29
CA TYR A 343 -20.07 -15.65 -15.67
C TYR A 343 -20.23 -16.81 -14.67
N GLY A 344 -21.03 -16.65 -13.62
CA GLY A 344 -21.22 -17.65 -12.58
C GLY A 344 -19.95 -17.97 -11.78
N LEU A 345 -19.12 -16.96 -11.52
CA LEU A 345 -17.81 -17.09 -10.86
C LEU A 345 -17.75 -16.44 -9.47
N ILE A 346 -18.76 -15.67 -9.07
CA ILE A 346 -18.76 -14.88 -7.82
C ILE A 346 -18.69 -15.73 -6.53
N ASP A 347 -19.12 -16.99 -6.62
CA ASP A 347 -19.02 -17.98 -5.54
C ASP A 347 -17.55 -18.37 -5.28
N ALA A 348 -16.75 -18.48 -6.34
CA ALA A 348 -15.36 -18.94 -6.29
C ALA A 348 -14.32 -17.82 -6.29
N VAL A 349 -14.61 -16.68 -6.93
CA VAL A 349 -13.71 -15.54 -7.07
C VAL A 349 -14.19 -14.41 -6.16
N LYS A 350 -13.34 -13.97 -5.23
CA LYS A 350 -13.68 -12.87 -4.31
C LYS A 350 -13.10 -11.55 -4.80
N VAL A 351 -13.79 -10.45 -4.55
CA VAL A 351 -13.41 -9.11 -5.04
C VAL A 351 -13.15 -8.18 -3.86
N ILE A 352 -11.98 -7.57 -3.85
CA ILE A 352 -11.61 -6.45 -2.98
C ILE A 352 -11.38 -5.25 -3.90
N GLY A 353 -12.07 -4.14 -3.65
CA GLY A 353 -11.95 -2.99 -4.53
C GLY A 353 -12.55 -1.72 -3.96
N SER A 354 -12.46 -0.66 -4.75
CA SER A 354 -12.96 0.68 -4.42
C SER A 354 -14.40 0.89 -4.86
N GLY A 355 -14.97 2.02 -4.45
CA GLY A 355 -16.36 2.41 -4.67
C GLY A 355 -16.74 3.59 -3.76
N PRO A 356 -18.04 3.84 -3.54
CA PRO A 356 -18.50 4.75 -2.50
C PRO A 356 -17.87 4.38 -1.15
N ILE A 357 -17.40 5.39 -0.41
CA ILE A 357 -16.62 5.20 0.82
C ILE A 357 -17.41 4.49 1.93
N SER A 358 -18.75 4.56 1.85
CA SER A 358 -19.66 3.87 2.76
C SER A 358 -19.70 2.35 2.59
N ASP A 359 -19.34 1.84 1.40
CA ASP A 359 -19.54 0.44 1.01
C ASP A 359 -18.23 -0.27 0.58
N ALA A 360 -17.16 0.48 0.29
CA ALA A 360 -15.92 -0.07 -0.25
C ALA A 360 -14.66 0.53 0.39
N HIS A 361 -13.53 -0.13 0.18
CA HIS A 361 -12.23 0.32 0.68
C HIS A 361 -11.50 1.15 -0.36
N VAL A 362 -10.64 2.08 0.06
CA VAL A 362 -9.77 2.79 -0.88
C VAL A 362 -8.57 1.91 -1.22
N ILE A 363 -8.62 1.23 -2.37
CA ILE A 363 -7.54 0.35 -2.83
C ILE A 363 -6.56 1.13 -3.70
N THR A 364 -5.27 0.94 -3.42
CA THR A 364 -4.14 1.55 -4.14
C THR A 364 -3.10 0.48 -4.49
N GLY A 365 -2.15 0.79 -5.37
CA GLY A 365 -1.06 -0.15 -5.72
C GLY A 365 -0.30 -0.69 -4.50
N ARG A 366 -0.06 0.17 -3.50
CA ARG A 366 0.58 -0.26 -2.25
C ARG A 366 -0.33 -1.15 -1.39
N VAL A 367 -1.64 -0.92 -1.37
CA VAL A 367 -2.59 -1.82 -0.68
C VAL A 367 -2.64 -3.18 -1.36
N LYS A 368 -2.62 -3.24 -2.69
CA LYS A 368 -2.49 -4.51 -3.43
C LYS A 368 -1.25 -5.31 -2.99
N ALA A 369 -0.10 -4.65 -2.93
CA ALA A 369 1.15 -5.27 -2.44
C ALA A 369 1.03 -5.76 -0.99
N ASN A 370 0.43 -4.97 -0.10
CA ASN A 370 0.21 -5.39 1.29
C ASN A 370 -0.67 -6.63 1.39
N LEU A 371 -1.72 -6.74 0.57
CA LEU A 371 -2.59 -7.93 0.55
C LEU A 371 -1.84 -9.18 0.06
N VAL A 372 -0.97 -9.05 -0.95
CA VAL A 372 -0.06 -10.14 -1.37
C VAL A 372 0.88 -10.54 -0.23
N ALA A 373 1.52 -9.57 0.42
CA ALA A 373 2.40 -9.84 1.56
C ALA A 373 1.66 -10.53 2.71
N HIS A 374 0.41 -10.15 2.96
CA HIS A 374 -0.44 -10.76 3.98
C HIS A 374 -0.74 -12.23 3.66
N LEU A 375 -1.12 -12.56 2.41
CA LEU A 375 -1.30 -13.94 1.95
C LEU A 375 -0.05 -14.80 2.18
N GLN A 376 1.14 -14.27 1.88
CA GLN A 376 2.40 -14.98 2.07
C GLN A 376 2.76 -15.15 3.55
N ARG A 377 2.65 -14.08 4.35
CA ARG A 377 3.13 -14.08 5.75
C ARG A 377 2.16 -14.76 6.70
N ARG A 378 0.86 -14.54 6.52
CA ARG A 378 -0.20 -15.02 7.43
C ARG A 378 -0.72 -16.41 7.07
N TYR A 379 -0.81 -16.69 5.77
CA TYR A 379 -1.39 -17.93 5.24
C TYR A 379 -0.36 -18.83 4.54
N HIS A 380 0.89 -18.39 4.39
CA HIS A 380 1.98 -19.17 3.81
C HIS A 380 1.69 -19.67 2.38
N LEU A 381 0.91 -18.90 1.63
CA LEU A 381 0.52 -19.24 0.27
C LEU A 381 1.59 -18.79 -0.73
N HIS A 382 1.78 -19.59 -1.77
CA HIS A 382 2.46 -19.14 -2.97
C HIS A 382 1.54 -18.17 -3.75
N VAL A 383 1.98 -16.93 -3.97
CA VAL A 383 1.13 -15.91 -4.59
C VAL A 383 1.55 -15.58 -6.01
N VAL A 384 0.60 -15.71 -6.94
CA VAL A 384 0.73 -15.23 -8.32
C VAL A 384 -0.06 -13.95 -8.48
N ALA A 385 0.58 -12.90 -8.95
CA ALA A 385 -0.05 -11.64 -9.28
C ALA A 385 -0.22 -11.49 -10.80
N ILE A 386 -1.43 -11.12 -11.25
CA ILE A 386 -1.73 -10.81 -12.65
C ILE A 386 -2.26 -9.38 -12.73
N GLY A 387 -1.71 -8.58 -13.64
CA GLY A 387 -2.15 -7.19 -13.84
C GLY A 387 -1.66 -6.62 -15.16
N ASP A 388 -2.08 -5.42 -15.53
CA ASP A 388 -1.69 -4.80 -16.81
C ASP A 388 -0.95 -3.46 -16.65
N GLY A 389 -1.03 -2.85 -15.47
CA GLY A 389 -0.77 -1.43 -15.27
C GLY A 389 0.35 -1.10 -14.29
N VAL A 390 0.74 0.17 -14.28
CA VAL A 390 1.80 0.70 -13.39
C VAL A 390 1.46 0.50 -11.91
N LEU A 391 0.17 0.55 -11.57
CA LEU A 391 -0.31 0.37 -10.20
C LEU A 391 -0.11 -1.06 -9.68
N ASP A 392 0.19 -2.01 -10.56
CA ASP A 392 0.44 -3.40 -10.20
C ASP A 392 1.91 -3.70 -9.96
N LEU A 393 2.84 -2.76 -10.25
CA LEU A 393 4.27 -3.00 -10.11
C LEU A 393 4.70 -3.35 -8.68
N ASP A 394 4.09 -2.73 -7.68
CA ASP A 394 4.35 -3.05 -6.27
C ASP A 394 3.74 -4.41 -5.88
N MET A 395 2.57 -4.75 -6.46
CA MET A 395 1.94 -6.06 -6.30
C MET A 395 2.82 -7.17 -6.92
N PHE A 396 3.38 -6.93 -8.10
CA PHE A 396 4.32 -7.82 -8.77
C PHE A 396 5.63 -7.99 -8.00
N ALA A 397 6.16 -6.90 -7.46
CA ALA A 397 7.39 -6.93 -6.65
C ALA A 397 7.25 -7.79 -5.39
N GLN A 398 6.04 -7.86 -4.82
CA GLN A 398 5.77 -8.64 -3.62
C GLN A 398 5.42 -10.11 -3.93
N ALA A 399 4.83 -10.40 -5.09
CA ALA A 399 4.38 -11.74 -5.45
C ALA A 399 5.53 -12.71 -5.73
N ASP A 400 5.29 -14.01 -5.56
CA ASP A 400 6.27 -15.05 -5.91
C ASP A 400 6.43 -15.19 -7.43
N ARG A 401 5.33 -14.97 -8.17
CA ARG A 401 5.31 -14.89 -9.63
C ARG A 401 4.41 -13.75 -10.09
N ALA A 402 4.81 -13.09 -11.17
CA ALA A 402 4.03 -12.01 -11.79
C ALA A 402 3.76 -12.32 -13.27
N VAL A 403 2.54 -12.03 -13.72
CA VAL A 403 2.17 -12.08 -15.14
C VAL A 403 1.55 -10.75 -15.57
N VAL A 404 2.14 -10.16 -16.60
CA VAL A 404 1.68 -8.91 -17.20
C VAL A 404 0.70 -9.22 -18.34
N VAL A 405 -0.52 -8.72 -18.23
CA VAL A 405 -1.52 -8.81 -19.30
C VAL A 405 -1.21 -7.81 -20.40
N VAL A 406 -1.22 -8.31 -21.64
CA VAL A 406 -0.99 -7.52 -22.85
C VAL A 406 -2.28 -7.50 -23.67
N GLY A 407 -3.01 -6.40 -23.53
CA GLY A 407 -4.14 -6.05 -24.38
C GLY A 407 -3.72 -5.37 -25.69
N ASP A 408 -4.69 -4.80 -26.39
CA ASP A 408 -4.52 -4.15 -27.70
C ASP A 408 -3.46 -3.03 -27.63
N GLN A 409 -2.47 -3.12 -28.53
CA GLN A 409 -1.38 -2.16 -28.68
C GLN A 409 -1.86 -0.71 -28.83
N LYS A 410 -3.03 -0.47 -29.45
CA LYS A 410 -3.58 0.87 -29.66
C LYS A 410 -4.11 1.52 -28.39
N THR A 411 -4.45 0.71 -27.39
CA THR A 411 -5.12 1.18 -26.16
C THR A 411 -4.25 1.00 -24.91
N ARG A 412 -3.18 0.19 -24.98
CA ARG A 412 -2.29 -0.06 -23.83
C ARG A 412 -1.42 1.16 -23.49
N SER A 413 -1.13 1.33 -22.21
CA SER A 413 -0.32 2.45 -21.70
C SER A 413 1.16 2.33 -22.06
N GLN A 414 1.71 3.35 -22.74
CA GLN A 414 3.16 3.46 -23.00
C GLN A 414 3.98 3.73 -21.74
N ARG A 415 3.38 4.40 -20.74
CA ARG A 415 4.04 4.67 -19.45
C ARG A 415 4.41 3.36 -18.75
N MET A 416 3.54 2.36 -18.83
CA MET A 416 3.79 1.03 -18.27
C MET A 416 5.00 0.35 -18.90
N GLU A 417 5.23 0.48 -20.22
CA GLU A 417 6.38 -0.15 -20.88
C GLU A 417 7.71 0.34 -20.28
N LYS A 418 7.84 1.66 -20.09
CA LYS A 418 9.05 2.25 -19.50
C LYS A 418 9.25 1.85 -18.05
N GLU A 419 8.19 1.91 -17.23
CA GLU A 419 8.29 1.61 -15.80
C GLU A 419 8.50 0.10 -15.55
N LEU A 420 7.83 -0.77 -16.31
CA LEU A 420 8.01 -2.21 -16.26
C LEU A 420 9.44 -2.61 -16.68
N ALA A 421 9.95 -2.07 -17.78
CA ALA A 421 11.31 -2.35 -18.23
C ALA A 421 12.35 -1.91 -17.20
N ALA A 422 12.17 -0.75 -16.57
CA ALA A 422 13.04 -0.28 -15.49
C ALA A 422 12.96 -1.17 -14.24
N ALA A 423 11.77 -1.64 -13.87
CA ALA A 423 11.59 -2.52 -12.72
C ALA A 423 12.28 -3.88 -12.94
N ILE A 424 12.15 -4.47 -14.13
CA ILE A 424 12.79 -5.75 -14.47
C ILE A 424 14.31 -5.58 -14.56
N ALA A 425 14.80 -4.55 -15.28
CA ALA A 425 16.23 -4.30 -15.42
C ALA A 425 16.91 -3.98 -14.06
N GLY A 426 16.17 -3.35 -13.14
CA GLY A 426 16.62 -3.11 -11.76
C GLY A 426 16.58 -4.35 -10.86
N GLY A 427 16.16 -5.51 -11.36
CA GLY A 427 16.07 -6.75 -10.59
C GLY A 427 14.95 -6.73 -9.53
N ARG A 428 13.95 -5.87 -9.70
CA ARG A 428 12.90 -5.66 -8.69
C ARG A 428 11.93 -6.84 -8.60
N PHE A 429 11.71 -7.54 -9.72
CA PHE A 429 11.00 -8.82 -9.81
C PHE A 429 11.24 -9.47 -11.18
N ALA A 430 10.90 -10.77 -11.28
CA ALA A 430 10.80 -11.48 -12.55
C ALA A 430 9.32 -11.67 -12.92
N ALA A 431 8.99 -11.51 -14.20
CA ALA A 431 7.62 -11.63 -14.68
C ALA A 431 7.56 -12.35 -16.04
N SER A 432 6.37 -12.81 -16.40
CA SER A 432 6.00 -13.26 -17.74
C SER A 432 4.94 -12.32 -18.33
N GLN A 433 4.64 -12.46 -19.61
CA GLN A 433 3.55 -11.73 -20.27
C GLN A 433 2.56 -12.67 -20.95
N ALA A 434 1.28 -12.39 -20.77
CA ALA A 434 0.19 -13.08 -21.43
C ALA A 434 -0.46 -12.14 -22.46
N VAL A 435 -0.40 -12.50 -23.74
CA VAL A 435 -0.99 -11.71 -24.83
C VAL A 435 -2.42 -12.16 -25.04
N LEU A 436 -3.38 -11.33 -24.61
CA LEU A 436 -4.80 -11.68 -24.60
C LEU A 436 -5.58 -11.06 -25.77
N SER A 437 -4.98 -10.10 -26.48
CA SER A 437 -5.58 -9.50 -27.67
C SER A 437 -5.01 -10.13 -28.95
N PRO A 438 -5.84 -10.77 -29.78
CA PRO A 438 -5.39 -11.41 -31.02
C PRO A 438 -4.61 -10.45 -31.91
N GLY A 439 -3.45 -10.89 -32.40
CA GLY A 439 -2.60 -10.11 -33.31
C GLY A 439 -1.84 -8.94 -32.66
N SER A 440 -1.95 -8.74 -31.34
CA SER A 440 -1.15 -7.75 -30.63
C SER A 440 0.28 -8.27 -30.42
N PRO A 441 1.32 -7.46 -30.66
CA PRO A 441 2.68 -7.86 -30.34
C PRO A 441 2.89 -7.90 -28.82
N PRO A 442 3.89 -8.68 -28.34
CA PRO A 442 4.34 -8.63 -26.95
C PRO A 442 4.56 -7.20 -26.46
N ARG A 443 4.39 -6.96 -25.16
CA ARG A 443 4.58 -5.63 -24.56
C ARG A 443 6.06 -5.26 -24.49
N LEU A 444 6.90 -6.20 -24.08
CA LEU A 444 8.36 -6.08 -24.09
C LEU A 444 8.97 -7.24 -24.89
N ASP A 445 10.27 -7.13 -25.17
CA ASP A 445 11.06 -8.18 -25.79
C ASP A 445 10.92 -9.51 -25.03
N THR A 446 10.76 -10.61 -25.78
CA THR A 446 10.46 -11.93 -25.19
C THR A 446 11.66 -12.56 -24.47
N GLY A 447 12.88 -12.07 -24.71
CA GLY A 447 14.06 -12.43 -23.92
C GLY A 447 14.11 -11.72 -22.57
N VAL A 448 13.45 -10.57 -22.43
CA VAL A 448 13.33 -9.81 -21.17
C VAL A 448 12.08 -10.22 -20.39
N LEU A 449 10.97 -10.46 -21.08
CA LEU A 449 9.67 -10.81 -20.49
C LEU A 449 9.09 -12.00 -21.26
N SER A 450 9.23 -13.22 -20.72
CA SER A 450 8.84 -14.44 -21.41
C SER A 450 7.33 -14.53 -21.66
N LEU A 451 6.93 -15.12 -22.79
CA LEU A 451 5.53 -15.38 -23.09
C LEU A 451 4.99 -16.52 -22.23
N VAL A 452 3.74 -16.40 -21.79
CA VAL A 452 3.00 -17.46 -21.11
C VAL A 452 1.56 -17.55 -21.62
N ASP A 453 1.08 -18.78 -21.80
CA ASP A 453 -0.33 -19.11 -22.04
C ASP A 453 -1.01 -19.38 -20.69
N LEU A 454 -2.01 -18.56 -20.31
CA LEU A 454 -2.74 -18.68 -19.05
C LEU A 454 -3.51 -20.00 -18.90
N ASN A 455 -3.78 -20.69 -20.00
CA ASN A 455 -4.45 -22.00 -20.02
C ASN A 455 -3.50 -23.15 -20.37
N GLY A 456 -2.22 -22.85 -20.54
CA GLY A 456 -1.17 -23.81 -20.81
C GLY A 456 -0.71 -24.56 -19.56
N ARG A 457 -0.17 -25.77 -19.76
CA ARG A 457 0.41 -26.55 -18.65
C ARG A 457 1.57 -25.83 -17.99
N ASP A 458 2.36 -25.09 -18.76
CA ASP A 458 3.49 -24.33 -18.22
C ASP A 458 3.04 -23.26 -17.23
N PHE A 459 1.87 -22.65 -17.44
CA PHE A 459 1.32 -21.72 -16.47
C PHE A 459 0.88 -22.44 -15.20
N ASP A 460 0.23 -23.59 -15.31
CA ASP A 460 -0.17 -24.38 -14.15
C ASP A 460 1.02 -24.87 -13.33
N ASP A 461 1.96 -25.52 -14.01
CA ASP A 461 3.08 -26.23 -13.40
C ASP A 461 4.20 -25.28 -12.99
N TYR A 462 4.40 -24.16 -13.71
CA TYR A 462 5.52 -23.25 -13.47
C TYR A 462 5.16 -21.89 -12.87
N ILE A 463 3.91 -21.45 -13.02
CA ILE A 463 3.45 -20.15 -12.52
C ILE A 463 2.46 -20.32 -11.37
N LEU A 464 1.25 -20.86 -11.58
CA LEU A 464 0.18 -20.95 -10.58
C LEU A 464 0.55 -21.76 -9.33
N ARG A 465 1.04 -22.98 -9.56
CA ARG A 465 1.51 -23.86 -8.50
C ARG A 465 2.97 -23.57 -8.15
N GLY A 466 3.57 -22.65 -8.92
CA GLY A 466 5.00 -22.45 -9.03
C GLY A 466 5.65 -23.64 -9.71
N SER A 467 6.64 -23.37 -10.57
CA SER A 467 7.68 -24.36 -10.86
C SER A 467 8.10 -24.82 -9.49
N PRO A 468 8.24 -26.14 -9.24
CA PRO A 468 8.73 -26.58 -7.96
C PRO A 468 9.94 -25.73 -7.70
N PHE A 469 9.82 -24.78 -6.76
CA PHE A 469 10.84 -23.77 -6.66
C PHE A 469 12.15 -24.53 -6.52
N PRO A 470 13.28 -23.96 -6.93
CA PRO A 470 14.46 -24.31 -6.19
C PRO A 470 14.04 -24.24 -4.71
N LEU A 471 14.00 -25.40 -4.05
CA LEU A 471 13.67 -25.52 -2.63
C LEU A 471 14.41 -24.42 -1.86
N ILE A 472 15.57 -24.02 -2.39
CA ILE A 472 16.48 -23.00 -1.91
C ILE A 472 16.33 -21.68 -2.69
N ASN A 473 15.67 -20.70 -2.08
CA ASN A 473 15.76 -19.30 -2.46
C ASN A 473 17.07 -18.70 -1.94
N THR A 474 18.03 -18.39 -2.83
CA THR A 474 19.34 -17.88 -2.41
C THR A 474 19.37 -16.35 -2.37
N ILE A 475 19.67 -15.78 -1.19
CA ILE A 475 19.94 -14.35 -0.97
C ILE A 475 21.45 -14.19 -0.82
N ASP A 476 22.14 -13.73 -1.88
CA ASP A 476 23.59 -13.62 -1.90
C ASP A 476 24.07 -12.17 -1.86
N PHE A 477 25.07 -11.91 -1.02
CA PHE A 477 25.68 -10.58 -0.87
C PHE A 477 27.02 -10.45 -1.59
N THR A 478 27.38 -11.39 -2.46
CA THR A 478 28.71 -11.55 -3.07
C THR A 478 29.24 -10.25 -3.68
N ASN A 479 28.37 -9.51 -4.37
CA ASN A 479 28.72 -8.29 -5.08
C ASN A 479 28.59 -7.00 -4.24
N SER A 480 28.24 -7.12 -2.96
CA SER A 480 28.08 -5.96 -2.09
C SER A 480 29.43 -5.48 -1.53
N ARG A 481 29.58 -4.16 -1.40
CA ARG A 481 30.77 -3.55 -0.77
C ARG A 481 30.95 -4.03 0.68
N VAL A 482 29.85 -4.25 1.40
CA VAL A 482 29.87 -4.72 2.78
C VAL A 482 30.37 -6.15 2.87
N ALA A 483 29.96 -7.04 1.95
CA ALA A 483 30.47 -8.40 1.90
C ALA A 483 31.99 -8.45 1.70
N ASN A 484 32.55 -7.58 0.86
CA ASN A 484 34.01 -7.50 0.70
C ASN A 484 34.73 -7.17 2.01
N ILE A 485 34.17 -6.25 2.81
CA ILE A 485 34.73 -5.86 4.10
C ILE A 485 34.62 -7.00 5.11
N LEU A 486 33.43 -7.59 5.25
CA LEU A 486 33.17 -8.64 6.24
C LEU A 486 33.85 -9.97 5.90
N ALA A 487 33.98 -10.32 4.63
CA ALA A 487 34.62 -11.56 4.20
C ALA A 487 36.16 -11.52 4.32
N THR A 488 36.77 -10.33 4.29
CA THR A 488 38.23 -10.18 4.36
C THR A 488 38.85 -10.81 5.61
N PRO A 489 38.44 -10.43 6.84
CA PRO A 489 39.03 -11.01 8.06
C PRO A 489 38.72 -12.51 8.23
N MET A 490 37.64 -13.03 7.62
CA MET A 490 37.33 -14.46 7.62
C MET A 490 38.29 -15.29 6.74
N ARG A 491 38.88 -14.64 5.72
CA ARG A 491 39.77 -15.26 4.73
C ARG A 491 41.25 -15.07 5.06
N ASP A 492 41.58 -14.06 5.84
CA ASP A 492 42.95 -13.77 6.23
C ASP A 492 43.55 -14.96 7.01
N ALA A 493 44.62 -15.55 6.49
CA ALA A 493 45.32 -16.67 7.12
C ALA A 493 45.98 -16.27 8.43
N ALA A 494 46.28 -14.98 8.64
CA ALA A 494 46.79 -14.46 9.90
C ALA A 494 45.72 -14.48 11.02
N ASN A 495 44.43 -14.55 10.66
CA ASN A 495 43.34 -14.62 11.62
C ASN A 495 43.03 -16.07 12.02
N SER A 496 43.06 -16.33 13.33
CA SER A 496 42.66 -17.58 13.96
C SER A 496 42.11 -17.33 15.36
N GLY A 497 41.52 -18.35 15.98
CA GLY A 497 41.05 -18.30 17.36
C GLY A 497 40.02 -17.19 17.60
N PRO A 498 40.14 -16.38 18.67
CA PRO A 498 39.20 -15.32 19.01
C PRO A 498 38.95 -14.29 17.90
N SER A 499 39.99 -13.89 17.16
CA SER A 499 39.87 -12.89 16.08
C SER A 499 38.98 -13.42 14.96
N LEU A 500 39.20 -14.68 14.55
CA LEU A 500 38.39 -15.31 13.51
C LEU A 500 36.95 -15.55 14.00
N ARG A 501 36.75 -15.98 15.26
CA ARG A 501 35.39 -16.10 15.83
C ARG A 501 34.64 -14.77 15.82
N ASN A 502 35.30 -13.67 16.16
CA ASN A 502 34.70 -12.33 16.08
C ASN A 502 34.32 -11.98 14.63
N ALA A 503 35.16 -12.29 13.64
CA ALA A 503 34.83 -12.03 12.24
C ALA A 503 33.56 -12.78 11.79
N HIS A 504 33.41 -14.06 12.17
CA HIS A 504 32.21 -14.84 11.89
C HIS A 504 30.98 -14.33 12.64
N TRP A 505 31.15 -13.88 13.90
CA TRP A 505 30.10 -13.25 14.70
C TRP A 505 29.56 -11.97 14.06
N GLN A 506 30.45 -11.06 13.62
CA GLN A 506 30.05 -9.82 12.94
C GLN A 506 29.25 -10.12 11.66
N THR A 507 29.69 -11.11 10.90
CA THR A 507 28.99 -11.56 9.69
C THR A 507 27.60 -12.12 10.00
N GLY A 508 27.46 -12.98 11.01
CA GLY A 508 26.17 -13.52 11.41
C GLY A 508 25.18 -12.43 11.84
N ARG A 509 25.66 -11.48 12.64
CA ARG A 509 24.90 -10.31 13.09
C ARG A 509 24.44 -9.44 11.91
N TYR A 510 25.33 -9.17 10.96
CA TYR A 510 25.01 -8.39 9.76
C TYR A 510 23.94 -9.07 8.89
N LEU A 511 24.15 -10.35 8.55
CA LEU A 511 23.21 -11.09 7.71
C LEU A 511 21.83 -11.14 8.37
N ALA A 512 21.77 -11.47 9.67
CA ALA A 512 20.53 -11.51 10.41
C ALA A 512 19.79 -10.17 10.42
N LEU A 513 20.49 -9.07 10.75
CA LEU A 513 19.89 -7.74 10.82
C LEU A 513 19.35 -7.27 9.46
N PHE A 514 20.05 -7.58 8.38
CA PHE A 514 19.70 -7.08 7.05
C PHE A 514 18.58 -7.89 6.39
N THR A 515 18.48 -9.21 6.65
CA THR A 515 17.51 -10.05 5.93
C THR A 515 16.31 -10.49 6.76
N LEU A 516 16.48 -10.73 8.07
CA LEU A 516 15.39 -11.29 8.88
C LEU A 516 14.19 -10.36 9.08
N PRO A 517 14.32 -9.01 9.16
CA PRO A 517 13.16 -8.14 9.20
C PRO A 517 12.25 -8.26 7.96
N ASP A 518 12.84 -8.41 6.78
CA ASP A 518 12.07 -8.57 5.54
C ASP A 518 11.45 -9.97 5.42
N LEU A 519 12.20 -10.99 5.86
CA LEU A 519 11.74 -12.37 5.80
C LEU A 519 10.66 -12.65 6.84
N LEU A 520 10.90 -12.34 8.11
CA LEU A 520 10.02 -12.67 9.23
C LEU A 520 8.98 -11.57 9.52
N GLY A 521 9.23 -10.35 9.07
CA GLY A 521 8.42 -9.18 9.41
C GLY A 521 8.87 -8.50 10.70
N ILE A 522 8.19 -7.39 11.03
CA ILE A 522 8.36 -6.63 12.26
C ILE A 522 7.02 -6.64 13.00
N GLU A 523 7.08 -6.80 14.32
CA GLU A 523 5.91 -6.67 15.21
C GLU A 523 6.14 -5.58 16.25
N GLU A 524 5.04 -4.93 16.63
CA GLU A 524 5.03 -4.03 17.78
C GLU A 524 4.98 -4.84 19.07
N TYR A 525 5.71 -4.38 20.08
CA TYR A 525 5.65 -4.94 21.42
C TYR A 525 5.77 -3.83 22.46
N MET A 526 5.18 -4.08 23.63
CA MET A 526 5.15 -3.11 24.70
C MET A 526 6.51 -3.03 25.40
N ILE A 527 7.07 -1.83 25.49
CA ILE A 527 8.29 -1.53 26.22
C ILE A 527 8.02 -0.55 27.35
N ARG A 528 8.84 -0.61 28.40
CA ARG A 528 8.83 0.40 29.46
C ARG A 528 9.68 1.59 29.01
N HIS A 529 9.03 2.72 28.78
CA HIS A 529 9.71 3.97 28.45
C HIS A 529 10.57 4.43 29.63
N VAL A 530 11.64 5.17 29.35
CA VAL A 530 12.56 5.71 30.38
C VAL A 530 11.86 6.62 31.39
N GLN A 531 10.69 7.17 31.03
CA GLN A 531 9.84 7.99 31.90
C GLN A 531 8.82 7.17 32.72
N GLY A 532 8.93 5.84 32.73
CA GLY A 532 8.17 4.95 33.61
C GLY A 532 6.81 4.46 33.08
N HIS A 533 6.29 5.05 32.00
CA HIS A 533 5.08 4.58 31.32
C HIS A 533 5.40 3.54 30.22
N HIS A 534 4.36 2.88 29.68
CA HIS A 534 4.52 1.92 28.59
C HIS A 534 4.33 2.60 27.23
N VAL A 535 5.16 2.24 26.26
CA VAL A 535 5.03 2.67 24.86
C VAL A 535 5.24 1.45 23.95
N TYR A 536 4.86 1.58 22.68
CA TYR A 536 5.15 0.55 21.68
C TYR A 536 6.56 0.73 21.13
N GLY A 537 7.32 -0.36 21.12
CA GLY A 537 8.57 -0.51 20.39
C GLY A 537 8.42 -1.55 19.28
N ASN A 538 9.45 -1.69 18.44
CA ASN A 538 9.46 -2.62 17.31
C ASN A 538 10.52 -3.71 17.50
N ARG A 539 10.21 -4.92 17.05
CA ARG A 539 11.17 -6.04 16.97
C ARG A 539 10.85 -6.94 15.78
N ILE A 540 11.79 -7.80 15.38
CA ILE A 540 11.50 -8.85 14.37
C ILE A 540 10.36 -9.73 14.89
N ALA A 541 9.40 -10.09 14.03
CA ALA A 541 8.21 -10.81 14.45
C ALA A 541 8.50 -12.24 14.93
N GLN A 542 7.71 -12.71 15.91
CA GLN A 542 7.74 -14.09 16.42
C GLN A 542 9.12 -14.60 16.88
N GLN A 543 9.98 -13.75 17.45
CA GLN A 543 11.33 -14.17 17.89
C GLN A 543 11.28 -15.34 18.89
N ASP A 544 10.29 -15.35 19.79
CA ASP A 544 10.06 -16.39 20.79
C ASP A 544 9.72 -17.75 20.17
N LYS A 545 9.19 -17.76 18.95
CA LYS A 545 8.88 -18.96 18.16
C LYS A 545 10.00 -19.37 17.21
N ALA A 546 11.14 -18.66 17.22
CA ALA A 546 12.32 -19.04 16.46
C ALA A 546 13.24 -19.99 17.25
N LEU A 547 13.91 -20.88 16.52
CA LEU A 547 14.99 -21.74 16.99
C LEU A 547 16.23 -21.52 16.12
N ILE A 548 17.30 -21.00 16.72
CA ILE A 548 18.62 -20.85 16.10
C ILE A 548 19.40 -22.14 16.35
N VAL A 549 19.88 -22.77 15.28
CA VAL A 549 20.66 -24.00 15.33
C VAL A 549 22.06 -23.73 14.83
N ALA A 550 23.03 -23.69 15.74
CA ALA A 550 24.44 -23.62 15.43
C ALA A 550 24.94 -24.99 14.96
N LEU A 551 25.34 -25.09 13.69
CA LEU A 551 25.89 -26.32 13.13
C LEU A 551 27.33 -26.50 13.59
N MET A 552 27.53 -27.47 14.48
CA MET A 552 28.78 -27.63 15.19
C MET A 552 29.87 -28.25 14.31
N ARG A 553 31.11 -27.78 14.38
CA ARG A 553 31.63 -26.74 15.31
C ARG A 553 31.75 -25.35 14.66
N GLY A 554 31.73 -25.31 13.32
CA GLY A 554 32.04 -24.11 12.55
C GLY A 554 30.98 -23.00 12.65
N GLY A 555 29.71 -23.36 12.83
CA GLY A 555 28.60 -22.41 12.81
C GLY A 555 28.43 -21.56 14.09
N GLU A 556 28.94 -22.01 15.24
CA GLU A 556 28.66 -21.38 16.54
C GLU A 556 28.95 -19.88 16.59
N PRO A 557 30.14 -19.37 16.20
CA PRO A 557 30.43 -17.94 16.32
C PRO A 557 29.49 -17.07 15.50
N MET A 558 29.10 -17.55 14.31
CA MET A 558 28.14 -16.87 13.44
C MET A 558 26.73 -16.94 14.02
N ALA A 559 26.32 -18.09 14.54
CA ALA A 559 25.03 -18.28 15.19
C ALA A 559 24.86 -17.36 16.40
N LEU A 560 25.92 -17.16 17.20
CA LEU A 560 25.92 -16.21 18.30
C LEU A 560 25.66 -14.77 17.81
N GLY A 561 26.19 -14.39 16.64
CA GLY A 561 25.87 -13.11 16.01
C GLY A 561 24.40 -13.00 15.60
N VAL A 562 23.81 -14.08 15.07
CA VAL A 562 22.38 -14.15 14.76
C VAL A 562 21.52 -14.03 16.03
N SER A 563 21.95 -14.65 17.13
CA SER A 563 21.22 -14.64 18.41
C SER A 563 21.13 -13.26 19.06
N GLU A 564 22.10 -12.37 18.81
CA GLU A 564 22.02 -10.98 19.27
C GLU A 564 20.87 -10.22 18.60
N ILE A 565 20.57 -10.54 17.35
CA ILE A 565 19.47 -9.91 16.58
C ILE A 565 18.10 -10.49 16.98
N LEU A 566 18.07 -11.73 17.47
CA LEU A 566 16.88 -12.43 17.94
C LEU A 566 17.02 -12.83 19.42
N PRO A 567 17.07 -11.87 20.37
CA PRO A 567 17.38 -12.15 21.76
C PRO A 567 16.38 -13.06 22.48
N SER A 568 15.16 -13.21 21.97
CA SER A 568 14.14 -14.11 22.54
C SER A 568 14.08 -15.51 21.89
N ALA A 569 14.89 -15.76 20.84
CA ALA A 569 14.92 -17.05 20.18
C ALA A 569 15.60 -18.13 21.04
N SER A 570 15.17 -19.38 20.90
CA SER A 570 15.88 -20.50 21.50
C SER A 570 17.15 -20.79 20.72
N PHE A 571 18.21 -21.24 21.40
CA PHE A 571 19.51 -21.51 20.80
C PHE A 571 19.94 -22.96 21.04
N LEU A 572 20.30 -23.68 19.98
CA LEU A 572 20.70 -25.08 20.02
C LEU A 572 22.05 -25.27 19.32
N HIS A 573 22.98 -25.96 19.99
CA HIS A 573 24.18 -26.50 19.35
C HIS A 573 23.85 -27.89 18.79
N ALA A 574 23.90 -28.08 17.47
CA ALA A 574 23.58 -29.35 16.83
C ALA A 574 24.78 -29.88 16.05
N ARG A 575 25.12 -31.15 16.27
CA ARG A 575 26.12 -31.88 15.48
C ARG A 575 25.45 -32.73 14.41
N THR A 576 24.23 -33.21 14.68
CA THR A 576 23.46 -34.06 13.77
C THR A 576 21.99 -33.61 13.73
N PRO A 577 21.23 -33.95 12.67
CA PRO A 577 19.82 -33.58 12.59
C PRO A 577 18.98 -34.08 13.77
N ASN A 578 19.31 -35.24 14.33
CA ASN A 578 18.60 -35.85 15.46
C ASN A 578 18.70 -35.06 16.77
N ASP A 579 19.63 -34.11 16.88
CA ASP A 579 19.71 -33.20 18.03
C ASP A 579 18.50 -32.25 18.08
N ILE A 580 17.79 -32.07 16.95
CA ILE A 580 16.53 -31.34 16.87
C ILE A 580 15.37 -32.30 17.15
N THR A 581 14.89 -32.33 18.39
CA THR A 581 13.79 -33.21 18.81
C THR A 581 12.41 -32.64 18.48
N ALA A 582 11.40 -33.51 18.39
CA ALA A 582 10.01 -33.10 18.16
C ALA A 582 9.47 -32.17 19.28
N GLU A 583 9.90 -32.40 20.51
CA GLU A 583 9.56 -31.55 21.67
C GLU A 583 10.08 -30.12 21.50
N LEU A 584 11.32 -29.96 21.01
CA LEU A 584 11.90 -28.64 20.71
C LEU A 584 11.13 -27.93 19.59
N LEU A 585 10.64 -28.68 18.59
CA LEU A 585 9.92 -28.12 17.44
C LEU A 585 8.45 -27.80 17.71
N HIS A 586 7.83 -28.40 18.73
CA HIS A 586 6.39 -28.31 18.98
C HIS A 586 5.89 -26.86 18.97
N VAL A 587 6.57 -25.97 19.70
CA VAL A 587 6.20 -24.55 19.84
C VAL A 587 6.86 -23.61 18.82
N LYS A 588 7.70 -24.13 17.93
CA LYS A 588 8.53 -23.31 17.03
C LYS A 588 7.94 -23.17 15.64
N SER A 589 7.79 -21.96 15.13
CA SER A 589 7.31 -21.69 13.76
C SER A 589 8.46 -21.53 12.77
N THR A 590 9.66 -21.20 13.26
CA THR A 590 10.84 -20.92 12.42
C THR A 590 12.09 -21.62 12.98
N VAL A 591 12.88 -22.23 12.10
CA VAL A 591 14.20 -22.80 12.38
C VAL A 591 15.25 -22.12 11.51
N ILE A 592 16.31 -21.62 12.14
CA ILE A 592 17.42 -20.92 11.49
C ILE A 592 18.67 -21.78 11.63
N LEU A 593 19.07 -22.46 10.56
CA LEU A 593 20.30 -23.25 10.49
C LEU A 593 21.48 -22.32 10.18
N VAL A 594 22.51 -22.34 11.01
CA VAL A 594 23.67 -21.44 10.85
C VAL A 594 24.96 -22.21 10.74
N ASP A 595 25.71 -21.99 9.66
CA ASP A 595 27.04 -22.55 9.45
C ASP A 595 28.01 -21.51 8.88
N SER A 596 29.30 -21.66 9.17
CA SER A 596 30.31 -20.77 8.62
C SER A 596 30.56 -21.01 7.13
N VAL A 597 30.54 -22.26 6.68
CA VAL A 597 30.84 -22.64 5.29
C VAL A 597 29.94 -23.79 4.83
N VAL A 598 29.11 -23.55 3.81
CA VAL A 598 28.35 -24.59 3.12
C VAL A 598 29.11 -25.01 1.87
N ASN A 599 29.81 -26.14 1.94
CA ASN A 599 30.63 -26.62 0.82
C ASN A 599 29.82 -27.51 -0.15
N SER A 600 29.48 -28.75 0.22
CA SER A 600 28.70 -29.63 -0.67
C SER A 600 27.19 -29.42 -0.58
N GLY A 601 26.72 -28.77 0.49
CA GLY A 601 25.31 -28.67 0.85
C GLY A 601 24.73 -29.88 1.59
N GLN A 602 25.45 -31.01 1.71
CA GLN A 602 24.89 -32.27 2.23
C GLN A 602 24.35 -32.11 3.65
N THR A 603 25.15 -31.54 4.55
CA THR A 603 24.75 -31.32 5.94
C THR A 603 23.47 -30.50 6.02
N ILE A 604 23.37 -29.40 5.25
CA ILE A 604 22.17 -28.57 5.21
C ILE A 604 20.96 -29.39 4.72
N ALA A 605 21.13 -30.18 3.65
CA ALA A 605 20.06 -31.04 3.13
C ALA A 605 19.60 -32.09 4.14
N ASP A 606 20.50 -32.71 4.91
CA ASP A 606 20.15 -33.69 5.93
C ASP A 606 19.29 -33.06 7.05
N PHE A 607 19.66 -31.85 7.49
CA PHE A 607 18.88 -31.09 8.47
C PHE A 607 17.51 -30.67 7.91
N ILE A 608 17.45 -30.20 6.67
CA ILE A 608 16.18 -29.87 6.00
C ILE A 608 15.27 -31.10 5.89
N CYS A 609 15.82 -32.25 5.49
CA CYS A 609 15.08 -33.51 5.40
C CYS A 609 14.48 -33.91 6.74
N HIS A 610 15.25 -33.77 7.83
CA HIS A 610 14.78 -34.07 9.18
C HIS A 610 13.66 -33.12 9.64
N LEU A 611 13.82 -31.81 9.40
CA LEU A 611 12.84 -30.79 9.77
C LEU A 611 11.52 -30.94 9.02
N THR A 612 11.58 -31.19 7.72
CA THR A 612 10.38 -31.38 6.86
C THR A 612 9.58 -32.62 7.23
N VAL A 613 10.22 -33.67 7.76
CA VAL A 613 9.54 -34.86 8.32
C VAL A 613 8.97 -34.56 9.71
N SER A 614 9.74 -33.90 10.56
CA SER A 614 9.38 -33.69 11.96
C SER A 614 8.28 -32.62 12.13
N LYS A 615 8.29 -31.58 11.29
CA LYS A 615 7.30 -30.50 11.30
C LYS A 615 7.14 -29.89 9.90
N PRO A 616 6.26 -30.44 9.04
CA PRO A 616 6.13 -30.03 7.64
C PRO A 616 5.84 -28.54 7.38
N ALA A 617 5.24 -27.84 8.34
CA ALA A 617 4.90 -26.42 8.24
C ALA A 617 5.94 -25.47 8.86
N VAL A 618 7.08 -25.98 9.37
CA VAL A 618 8.09 -25.12 10.01
C VAL A 618 8.86 -24.32 8.98
N ARG A 619 8.97 -23.00 9.12
CA ARG A 619 9.80 -22.20 8.22
C ARG A 619 11.27 -22.52 8.44
N ILE A 620 12.02 -22.73 7.35
CA ILE A 620 13.45 -23.02 7.40
C ILE A 620 14.23 -21.87 6.74
N ILE A 621 15.19 -21.33 7.48
CA ILE A 621 16.14 -20.32 7.00
C ILE A 621 17.54 -20.87 7.22
N VAL A 622 18.42 -20.71 6.24
CA VAL A 622 19.83 -21.10 6.33
C VAL A 622 20.68 -19.84 6.24
N ILE A 623 21.59 -19.62 7.18
CA ILE A 623 22.53 -18.49 7.18
C ILE A 623 23.94 -19.03 7.09
N ALA A 624 24.71 -18.56 6.11
CA ALA A 624 26.09 -18.95 5.94
C ALA A 624 27.05 -17.80 5.60
N GLY A 625 28.29 -17.95 6.04
CA GLY A 625 29.36 -17.02 5.67
C GLY A 625 29.84 -17.21 4.24
N VAL A 626 29.97 -18.47 3.80
CA VAL A 626 30.36 -18.82 2.44
C VAL A 626 29.53 -20.00 1.98
N VAL A 627 29.00 -19.93 0.76
CA VAL A 627 28.31 -21.04 0.10
C VAL A 627 29.04 -21.35 -1.21
N GLN A 628 29.30 -22.61 -1.50
CA GLN A 628 29.80 -23.02 -2.80
C GLN A 628 28.68 -22.91 -3.84
N ASP A 629 28.97 -22.37 -5.02
CA ASP A 629 27.98 -22.03 -6.06
C ASP A 629 27.10 -23.20 -6.55
N GLU A 630 27.59 -24.45 -6.53
CA GLU A 630 26.77 -25.63 -6.86
C GLU A 630 25.92 -26.15 -5.68
N ALA A 631 26.20 -25.71 -4.44
CA ALA A 631 25.54 -26.27 -3.25
C ALA A 631 24.01 -26.10 -3.23
N PRO A 632 23.43 -24.93 -3.60
CA PRO A 632 21.97 -24.77 -3.63
C PRO A 632 21.27 -25.82 -4.51
N ALA A 633 21.75 -26.01 -5.75
CA ALA A 633 21.20 -26.98 -6.69
C ALA A 633 21.32 -28.44 -6.20
N ARG A 634 22.39 -28.75 -5.46
CA ARG A 634 22.57 -30.08 -4.85
C ARG A 634 21.62 -30.31 -3.68
N ILE A 635 21.42 -29.30 -2.82
CA ILE A 635 20.45 -29.37 -1.72
C ILE A 635 19.06 -29.64 -2.26
N GLU A 636 18.66 -28.93 -3.32
CA GLU A 636 17.40 -29.16 -4.01
C GLU A 636 17.26 -30.59 -4.47
N THR A 637 18.29 -31.11 -5.16
CA THR A 637 18.31 -32.48 -5.68
C THR A 637 18.07 -33.51 -4.58
N TRP A 638 18.71 -33.34 -3.41
CA TRP A 638 18.53 -34.27 -2.28
C TRP A 638 17.16 -34.19 -1.62
N CYS A 639 16.46 -33.08 -1.78
CA CYS A 639 15.18 -32.82 -1.13
C CYS A 639 13.98 -32.96 -2.08
N LEU A 640 14.19 -33.38 -3.34
CA LEU A 640 13.15 -33.50 -4.38
C LEU A 640 11.94 -34.37 -4.00
N THR A 641 12.11 -35.31 -3.08
CA THR A 641 11.09 -36.29 -2.66
C THR A 641 10.23 -35.82 -1.48
N ARG A 642 10.42 -34.59 -0.99
CA ARG A 642 9.76 -34.05 0.20
C ARG A 642 8.65 -33.04 -0.17
N PRO A 643 7.72 -32.74 0.77
CA PRO A 643 6.77 -31.64 0.60
C PRO A 643 7.54 -30.36 0.25
N ARG A 644 7.19 -29.73 -0.88
CA ARG A 644 7.94 -28.60 -1.43
C ARG A 644 7.59 -27.32 -0.66
N GLN A 645 8.44 -26.99 0.31
CA GLN A 645 8.41 -25.72 1.04
C GLN A 645 9.59 -24.85 0.61
N ARG A 646 9.36 -23.54 0.42
CA ARG A 646 10.45 -22.58 0.17
C ARG A 646 11.36 -22.46 1.39
N ILE A 647 12.67 -22.52 1.16
CA ILE A 647 13.75 -22.38 2.16
C ILE A 647 14.60 -21.20 1.74
N ASP A 648 14.82 -20.24 2.64
CA ASP A 648 15.65 -19.07 2.36
C ASP A 648 17.10 -19.35 2.76
N LEU A 649 18.03 -19.39 1.80
CA LEU A 649 19.47 -19.53 2.01
C LEU A 649 20.17 -18.18 1.85
N ILE A 650 20.61 -17.62 2.97
CA ILE A 650 21.30 -16.34 3.05
C ILE A 650 22.80 -16.59 3.09
N THR A 651 23.56 -15.93 2.23
CA THR A 651 25.02 -16.04 2.23
C THR A 651 25.72 -14.71 2.03
N LEU A 652 26.78 -14.47 2.81
CA LEU A 652 27.65 -13.31 2.58
C LEU A 652 28.34 -13.41 1.20
N ARG A 653 28.67 -14.63 0.75
CA ARG A 653 29.45 -14.85 -0.46
C ARG A 653 29.20 -16.20 -1.11
N LEU A 654 28.99 -16.21 -2.42
CA LEU A 654 29.10 -17.41 -3.27
C LEU A 654 30.55 -17.62 -3.72
N SER A 655 30.99 -18.88 -3.72
CA SER A 655 32.36 -19.27 -4.06
C SER A 655 32.35 -20.34 -5.14
N GLN A 656 33.07 -20.10 -6.24
CA GLN A 656 33.35 -21.11 -7.26
C GLN A 656 34.39 -22.15 -6.78
N ASN A 657 35.17 -21.79 -5.76
CA ASN A 657 36.16 -22.69 -5.18
C ASN A 657 35.46 -23.69 -4.24
N LYS A 658 35.50 -24.96 -4.63
CA LYS A 658 35.12 -26.10 -3.79
C LYS A 658 36.35 -26.59 -3.04
N PHE A 659 36.43 -26.28 -1.75
CA PHE A 659 37.56 -26.66 -0.91
C PHE A 659 37.08 -27.18 0.44
N THR A 660 37.43 -28.42 0.75
CA THR A 660 37.24 -29.00 2.09
C THR A 660 38.54 -28.85 2.85
N GLY A 661 38.56 -27.97 3.85
CA GLY A 661 39.74 -27.80 4.70
C GLY A 661 40.16 -29.09 5.40
N ARG A 662 41.47 -29.28 5.53
CA ARG A 662 42.08 -30.36 6.33
C ARG A 662 43.20 -29.75 7.18
N GLY A 663 43.33 -30.19 8.43
CA GLY A 663 44.32 -29.62 9.36
C GLY A 663 44.09 -28.12 9.59
N GLY A 664 45.12 -27.29 9.42
CA GLY A 664 45.06 -25.83 9.63
C GLY A 664 44.32 -25.02 8.58
N THR A 665 43.73 -25.66 7.57
CA THR A 665 42.83 -25.01 6.61
C THR A 665 41.35 -25.28 6.89
N ASP A 666 41.03 -26.14 7.87
CA ASP A 666 39.67 -26.40 8.31
C ASP A 666 39.14 -25.23 9.15
N THR A 667 37.94 -24.74 8.82
CA THR A 667 37.32 -23.60 9.49
C THR A 667 37.12 -23.87 10.99
N GLY A 668 36.68 -25.07 11.37
CA GLY A 668 36.52 -25.44 12.77
C GLY A 668 37.85 -25.40 13.52
N ASN A 669 38.91 -25.99 12.95
CA ASN A 669 40.23 -25.97 13.55
C ASN A 669 40.79 -24.56 13.70
N ARG A 670 40.64 -23.70 12.69
CA ARG A 670 41.10 -22.31 12.75
C ARG A 670 40.33 -21.49 13.78
N LEU A 671 39.02 -21.74 13.94
CA LEU A 671 38.19 -21.03 14.92
C LEU A 671 38.58 -21.35 16.36
N TYR A 672 39.04 -22.57 16.65
CA TYR A 672 39.32 -23.02 18.02
C TYR A 672 40.78 -23.41 18.29
N GLY A 673 41.68 -23.29 17.31
CA GLY A 673 43.09 -23.66 17.43
C GLY A 673 43.33 -25.17 17.63
N THR A 674 42.45 -26.02 17.10
CA THR A 674 42.45 -27.47 17.41
C THR A 674 43.23 -28.32 16.42
N GLU A 675 44.15 -27.74 15.64
CA GLU A 675 44.90 -28.44 14.59
C GLU A 675 45.72 -29.63 15.09
N ILE A 676 46.17 -29.56 16.36
CA ILE A 676 47.04 -30.55 17.02
C ILE A 676 46.23 -31.49 17.93
N LEU A 677 44.96 -31.17 18.20
CA LEU A 677 44.06 -31.98 19.03
C LEU A 677 43.32 -32.97 18.11
N LYS A 678 43.82 -34.21 18.05
CA LYS A 678 43.14 -35.33 17.36
C LYS A 678 42.05 -35.94 18.22
#